data_AF-A0A0C2NJN4-F1
#
_entry.id   AF-A0A0C2NJN4-F1
#
_cell.length_a   1.000
_cell.length_b   1.000
_cell.length_c   1.000
_cell.angle_alpha   90.00
_cell.angle_beta   90.00
_cell.angle_gamma   90.00
#
_symmetry.space_group_name_H-M   'P 1'
#
loop_
_entity.id
_entity.type
_entity.pdbx_description
1 polymer ?
#
loop_
_entity_poly.entity_id
_entity_poly.type
_entity_poly.pdbx_seq_one_letter_code
_entity_poly.pdbx_strand_id
1 'polypeptide(L)'
;MVGIYLAMLCGLVLRPFTDAVIMLIILGFASLVLDPAPLFAGFGSPMVWFIISAFIICKAFVITGLGKRIAYLLLKRYGKNTLTLGYLMMVTDTVLAPATGSNMSRSGGITYPIFRNIAEALGSKPDDGSRKIGAYLTILMYVVSMGTSSLFLTGMATNSITVSLANEIMKVNLEWMTWFKAAVVPAGLVLLLAPWILYKIYAPELKVINNVNEIAEKGLRELGPVKREEKLLIVFFILGVLGWMTGSITGIAFIPVGLAFLACLLLFGVLSWNDVVSEKSAWQTFVWYGAFYGCAVALSKGGFYVFLVDVIKNYLDLSHLNEISAIAVLVFISLAVRYFFVSNSAFVVSFYPVLFTLGMTTQAHPMYVALSLAFSAGYGALLTHYGNGAGVFTFSSGYVPQKTFWMLGTIMVVVNEHKMKLDILIKNGLVADLDSRDYINRNIGIIGDRIVDLNAVDDLQAETVIDAAGCIVLPGLIDFHGHVFHGGTAISVNPDIVCLPNGVTSMVDAGSSGWVNYQLFRNSVIHPAMVKIKSYLNVVNVGLSTLGGGPTGYLENTNPANYNEEKIAQTLNGNRDNILGLKLRYSQDIAKGKQYASDPLLSTVSLARKLDTTICVHVTDSLLCADELIRYFNADDIYAHCFHGTGHSILNEQGEVYAAIKEAQSRGVIFDCSNGVAHFDFHVARTAMEQGFYPDIISTDLTLRNSLRTDKVYSLLHVMSKYLNMGMSFFDVVRAVTATPARLMKIQGQIGTLAPGAFADVSIVKLQKEKIVFEDTQGVKIEGDRYIDNCATLCNGQIVYRRLRF
;
A
#
# COMPACT_ATOMS: atom_id res chain seq x y z
N MET A 1 33.68 16.64 -12.53
CA MET A 1 32.35 15.98 -12.45
C MET A 1 31.21 16.99 -12.43
N VAL A 2 31.12 17.90 -11.44
CA VAL A 2 30.08 18.96 -11.39
C VAL A 2 29.97 19.74 -12.70
N GLY A 3 31.09 20.22 -13.25
CA GLY A 3 31.08 20.95 -14.53
C GLY A 3 30.56 20.14 -15.72
N ILE A 4 30.82 18.82 -15.78
CA ILE A 4 30.28 17.94 -16.83
C ILE A 4 28.77 17.82 -16.68
N TYR A 5 28.30 17.58 -15.45
CA TYR A 5 26.88 17.48 -15.16
C TYR A 5 26.12 18.79 -15.47
N LEU A 6 26.70 19.94 -15.10
CA LEU A 6 26.13 21.26 -15.44
C LEU A 6 26.14 21.51 -16.94
N ALA A 7 27.20 21.12 -17.66
CA ALA A 7 27.24 21.22 -19.12
C ALA A 7 26.15 20.35 -19.79
N MET A 8 25.90 19.15 -19.25
CA MET A 8 24.80 18.28 -19.68
C MET A 8 23.44 18.91 -19.42
N LEU A 9 23.23 19.41 -18.21
CA LEU A 9 21.98 20.06 -17.81
C LEU A 9 21.73 21.29 -18.69
N CYS A 10 22.66 22.24 -18.74
CA CYS A 10 22.50 23.47 -19.53
C CYS A 10 22.40 23.17 -21.03
N GLY A 11 23.23 22.28 -21.57
CA GLY A 11 23.23 21.94 -22.98
C GLY A 11 21.89 21.32 -23.43
N LEU A 12 21.39 20.33 -22.69
CA LEU A 12 20.15 19.62 -23.04
C LEU A 12 18.87 20.40 -22.72
N VAL A 13 18.94 21.37 -21.80
CA VAL A 13 17.86 22.35 -21.54
C VAL A 13 17.81 23.40 -22.65
N LEU A 14 18.91 24.12 -22.88
CA LEU A 14 18.97 25.25 -23.80
C LEU A 14 18.91 24.84 -25.27
N ARG A 15 19.38 23.61 -25.57
CA ARG A 15 19.35 23.00 -26.91
C ARG A 15 19.89 23.90 -28.03
N PRO A 16 21.13 24.41 -27.92
CA PRO A 16 21.74 25.19 -29.00
C PRO A 16 21.95 24.37 -30.28
N PHE A 17 22.06 23.04 -30.14
CA PHE A 17 22.16 22.07 -31.23
C PHE A 17 21.29 20.84 -30.93
N THR A 18 21.35 19.81 -31.79
CA THR A 18 20.67 18.53 -31.51
C THR A 18 21.31 17.82 -30.32
N ASP A 19 20.52 17.01 -29.61
CA ASP A 19 20.97 16.26 -28.42
C ASP A 19 22.25 15.45 -28.69
N ALA A 20 22.39 14.89 -29.90
CA ALA A 20 23.59 14.15 -30.33
C ALA A 20 24.83 15.03 -30.42
N VAL A 21 24.72 16.22 -31.01
CA VAL A 21 25.86 17.15 -31.11
C VAL A 21 26.28 17.63 -29.73
N ILE A 22 25.31 18.00 -28.89
CA ILE A 22 25.58 18.43 -27.51
C ILE A 22 26.30 17.33 -26.73
N MET A 23 25.79 16.10 -26.78
CA MET A 23 26.38 14.99 -26.05
C MET A 23 27.76 14.59 -26.59
N LEU A 24 28.02 14.71 -27.89
CA LEU A 24 29.35 14.48 -28.45
C LEU A 24 30.37 15.52 -27.96
N ILE A 25 29.99 16.80 -27.91
CA ILE A 25 30.84 17.86 -27.37
C ILE A 25 31.18 17.56 -25.91
N ILE A 26 30.16 17.25 -25.11
CA ILE A 26 30.32 16.93 -23.68
C ILE A 26 31.18 15.69 -23.49
N LEU A 27 30.94 14.62 -24.25
CA LEU A 27 31.70 13.39 -24.18
C LEU A 27 33.18 13.64 -24.52
N GLY A 28 33.45 14.46 -25.53
CA GLY A 28 34.80 14.90 -25.89
C GLY A 28 35.51 15.58 -24.72
N PHE A 29 34.90 16.61 -24.15
CA PHE A 29 35.47 17.31 -22.99
C PHE A 29 35.57 16.43 -21.74
N ALA A 30 34.58 15.57 -21.48
CA ALA A 30 34.59 14.66 -20.35
C ALA A 30 35.76 13.66 -20.44
N SER A 31 36.09 13.20 -21.65
CA SER A 31 37.19 12.27 -21.89
C SER A 31 38.58 12.87 -21.63
N LEU A 32 38.69 14.20 -21.54
CA LEU A 32 39.93 14.89 -21.17
C LEU A 32 40.19 14.87 -19.65
N VAL A 33 39.15 14.64 -18.84
CA VAL A 33 39.21 14.83 -17.38
C VAL A 33 38.73 13.63 -16.57
N LEU A 34 38.05 12.67 -17.20
CA LEU A 34 37.62 11.40 -16.61
C LEU A 34 38.20 10.24 -17.41
N ASP A 35 38.26 9.06 -16.78
CA ASP A 35 38.64 7.82 -17.47
C ASP A 35 37.75 7.61 -18.72
N PRO A 36 38.34 7.50 -19.93
CA PRO A 36 37.58 7.26 -21.15
C PRO A 36 36.83 5.93 -21.15
N ALA A 37 37.32 4.90 -20.45
CA ALA A 37 36.72 3.57 -20.50
C ALA A 37 35.23 3.55 -20.08
N PRO A 38 34.81 4.07 -18.91
CA PRO A 38 33.39 4.14 -18.54
C PRO A 38 32.57 5.07 -19.43
N LEU A 39 33.17 6.13 -19.99
CA LEU A 39 32.49 7.07 -20.89
C LEU A 39 32.09 6.41 -22.20
N PHE A 40 33.01 5.69 -22.85
CA PHE A 40 32.72 5.03 -24.14
C PHE A 40 32.01 3.67 -23.97
N ALA A 41 32.12 3.04 -22.79
CA ALA A 41 31.33 1.83 -22.48
C ALA A 41 29.82 2.07 -22.57
N GLY A 42 29.37 3.33 -22.49
CA GLY A 42 27.98 3.70 -22.67
C GLY A 42 27.37 3.20 -23.98
N PHE A 43 28.11 3.25 -25.09
CA PHE A 43 27.66 2.74 -26.40
C PHE A 43 27.55 1.21 -26.47
N GLY A 44 28.24 0.50 -25.58
CA GLY A 44 28.14 -0.94 -25.40
C GLY A 44 26.97 -1.38 -24.50
N SER A 45 26.21 -0.43 -23.93
CA SER A 45 25.12 -0.74 -23.01
C SER A 45 24.00 -1.55 -23.70
N PRO A 46 23.57 -2.68 -23.12
CA PRO A 46 22.46 -3.47 -23.65
C PRO A 46 21.17 -2.65 -23.86
N MET A 47 20.90 -1.68 -22.98
CA MET A 47 19.74 -0.79 -23.08
C MET A 47 19.82 0.14 -24.30
N VAL A 48 21.01 0.62 -24.64
CA VAL A 48 21.22 1.48 -25.82
C VAL A 48 20.86 0.71 -27.09
N TRP A 49 21.37 -0.51 -27.22
CA TRP A 49 21.06 -1.39 -28.34
C TRP A 49 19.58 -1.75 -28.44
N PHE A 50 18.94 -2.02 -27.30
CA PHE A 50 17.51 -2.30 -27.23
C PHE A 50 16.66 -1.14 -27.76
N ILE A 51 16.95 0.09 -27.32
CA ILE A 51 16.21 1.29 -27.76
C ILE A 51 16.28 1.42 -29.28
N ILE A 52 17.48 1.29 -29.86
CA ILE A 52 17.70 1.39 -31.32
C ILE A 52 16.91 0.31 -32.05
N SER A 53 16.93 -0.94 -31.55
CA SER A 53 16.13 -2.01 -32.13
C SER A 53 14.65 -1.68 -32.13
N ALA A 54 14.12 -1.12 -31.04
CA ALA A 54 12.71 -0.72 -30.96
C ALA A 54 12.36 0.42 -31.93
N PHE A 55 13.27 1.36 -32.21
CA PHE A 55 13.09 2.37 -33.26
C PHE A 55 13.05 1.74 -34.65
N ILE A 56 13.97 0.82 -34.94
CA ILE A 56 14.04 0.14 -36.25
C ILE A 56 12.83 -0.77 -36.46
N ILE A 57 12.39 -1.50 -35.44
CA ILE A 57 11.16 -2.32 -35.51
C ILE A 57 9.95 -1.44 -35.84
N CYS A 58 9.86 -0.23 -35.27
CA CYS A 58 8.81 0.71 -35.60
C CYS A 58 8.79 1.07 -37.11
N LYS A 59 9.95 1.11 -37.77
CA LYS A 59 10.05 1.33 -39.22
C LYS A 59 9.37 0.23 -40.03
N ALA A 60 9.38 -1.02 -39.56
CA ALA A 60 8.71 -2.13 -40.22
C ALA A 60 7.18 -1.91 -40.29
N PHE A 61 6.56 -1.38 -39.23
CA PHE A 61 5.13 -1.05 -39.24
C PHE A 61 4.79 0.06 -40.24
N VAL A 62 5.71 1.01 -40.45
CA VAL A 62 5.55 2.09 -41.43
C VAL A 62 5.66 1.55 -42.86
N ILE A 63 6.70 0.77 -43.16
CA ILE A 63 6.98 0.27 -44.52
C ILE A 63 5.92 -0.75 -44.96
N THR A 64 5.55 -1.68 -44.08
CA THR A 64 4.56 -2.72 -44.40
C THR A 64 3.14 -2.18 -44.55
N GLY A 65 2.84 -1.04 -43.92
CA GLY A 65 1.49 -0.47 -43.88
C GLY A 65 0.52 -1.19 -42.94
N LEU A 66 1.01 -2.14 -42.13
CA LEU A 66 0.19 -2.95 -41.21
C LEU A 66 -0.64 -2.07 -40.26
N GLY A 67 -0.04 -1.02 -39.69
CA GLY A 67 -0.74 -0.09 -38.80
C GLY A 67 -1.92 0.62 -39.48
N LYS A 68 -1.76 1.02 -40.75
CA LYS A 68 -2.86 1.61 -41.55
C LYS A 68 -3.98 0.60 -41.80
N ARG A 69 -3.62 -0.65 -42.10
CA ARG A 69 -4.60 -1.73 -42.33
C ARG A 69 -5.44 -2.00 -41.08
N ILE A 70 -4.81 -2.13 -39.92
CA ILE A 70 -5.51 -2.32 -38.62
C ILE A 70 -6.50 -1.18 -38.39
N ALA A 71 -6.07 0.07 -38.57
CA ALA A 71 -6.92 1.23 -38.38
C ALA A 71 -8.15 1.23 -39.31
N TYR A 72 -7.99 0.95 -40.61
CA TYR A 72 -9.12 0.92 -41.54
C TYR A 72 -10.08 -0.24 -41.30
N LEU A 73 -9.58 -1.42 -40.90
CA LEU A 73 -10.44 -2.56 -40.51
C LEU A 73 -11.31 -2.22 -39.30
N LEU A 74 -10.73 -1.56 -38.30
CA LEU A 74 -11.45 -1.09 -37.12
C LEU A 74 -12.47 0.00 -37.48
N LEU A 75 -12.07 0.94 -38.35
CA LEU A 75 -12.91 2.03 -38.83
C LEU A 75 -14.18 1.52 -39.54
N LYS A 76 -14.02 0.57 -40.46
CA LYS A 76 -15.13 -0.06 -41.22
C LYS A 76 -16.17 -0.70 -40.30
N ARG A 77 -15.77 -1.22 -39.14
CA ARG A 77 -16.67 -1.96 -38.24
C ARG A 77 -17.36 -1.06 -37.21
N TYR A 78 -16.68 -0.03 -36.71
CA TYR A 78 -17.14 0.71 -35.52
C TYR A 78 -17.11 2.24 -35.62
N GLY A 79 -16.70 2.84 -36.75
CA GLY A 79 -16.48 4.29 -36.89
C GLY A 79 -17.72 5.18 -37.04
N LYS A 80 -18.94 4.70 -36.72
CA LYS A 80 -20.20 5.42 -37.02
C LYS A 80 -20.42 6.70 -36.21
N ASN A 81 -19.74 6.86 -35.08
CA ASN A 81 -19.83 8.06 -34.26
C ASN A 81 -18.45 8.53 -33.79
N THR A 82 -18.37 9.79 -33.39
CA THR A 82 -17.07 10.43 -33.11
C THR A 82 -16.41 9.91 -31.83
N LEU A 83 -17.20 9.50 -30.83
CA LEU A 83 -16.65 8.92 -29.60
C LEU A 83 -16.03 7.55 -29.87
N THR A 84 -16.72 6.68 -30.62
CA THR A 84 -16.18 5.39 -31.03
C THR A 84 -14.95 5.59 -31.90
N LEU A 85 -14.91 6.60 -32.77
CA LEU A 85 -13.70 6.94 -33.52
C LEU A 85 -12.52 7.29 -32.60
N GLY A 86 -12.77 8.02 -31.50
CA GLY A 86 -11.74 8.27 -30.48
C GLY A 86 -11.26 7.00 -29.78
N TYR A 87 -12.17 6.09 -29.43
CA TYR A 87 -11.80 4.77 -28.91
C TYR A 87 -11.02 3.92 -29.92
N LEU A 88 -11.36 3.99 -31.21
CA LEU A 88 -10.61 3.29 -32.25
C LEU A 88 -9.18 3.81 -32.39
N MET A 89 -8.98 5.13 -32.27
CA MET A 89 -7.64 5.72 -32.20
C MET A 89 -6.85 5.17 -31.00
N MET A 90 -7.48 5.16 -29.82
CA MET A 90 -6.89 4.63 -28.59
C MET A 90 -6.49 3.15 -28.77
N VAL A 91 -7.39 2.29 -29.23
CA VAL A 91 -7.10 0.86 -29.45
C VAL A 91 -6.00 0.67 -30.49
N THR A 92 -6.03 1.42 -31.59
CA THR A 92 -5.03 1.31 -32.66
C THR A 92 -3.63 1.64 -32.13
N ASP A 93 -3.48 2.74 -31.39
CA ASP A 93 -2.19 3.11 -30.81
C ASP A 93 -1.74 2.11 -29.74
N THR A 94 -2.68 1.60 -28.92
CA THR A 94 -2.41 0.61 -27.87
C THR A 94 -1.89 -0.70 -28.43
N VAL A 95 -2.46 -1.19 -29.52
CA VAL A 95 -2.03 -2.45 -30.17
C VAL A 95 -0.62 -2.32 -30.73
N LEU A 96 -0.23 -1.14 -31.21
CA LEU A 96 1.10 -0.90 -31.76
C LEU A 96 2.15 -0.63 -30.67
N ALA A 97 1.75 -0.07 -29.53
CA ALA A 97 2.65 0.44 -28.50
C ALA A 97 3.68 -0.55 -27.92
N PRO A 98 3.36 -1.84 -27.66
CA PRO A 98 4.28 -2.77 -27.00
C PRO A 98 5.63 -2.94 -27.71
N ALA A 99 5.71 -2.79 -29.03
CA ALA A 99 6.96 -2.98 -29.77
C ALA A 99 7.42 -1.76 -30.56
N THR A 100 6.92 -0.58 -30.23
CA THR A 100 7.31 0.67 -30.90
C THR A 100 8.02 1.58 -29.90
N GLY A 101 9.35 1.62 -29.97
CA GLY A 101 10.18 2.46 -29.07
C GLY A 101 10.01 3.97 -29.27
N SER A 102 9.38 4.38 -30.37
CA SER A 102 9.16 5.77 -30.74
C SER A 102 7.67 6.10 -30.76
N ASN A 103 7.21 6.85 -29.77
CA ASN A 103 5.85 7.35 -29.74
C ASN A 103 5.58 8.38 -30.83
N MET A 104 6.59 9.18 -31.24
CA MET A 104 6.47 10.08 -32.39
C MET A 104 6.25 9.30 -33.68
N SER A 105 7.02 8.23 -33.92
CA SER A 105 6.88 7.42 -35.14
C SER A 105 5.59 6.60 -35.14
N ARG A 106 5.18 6.03 -34.01
CA ARG A 106 3.91 5.31 -33.86
C ARG A 106 2.71 6.26 -33.96
N SER A 107 2.57 7.15 -32.98
CA SER A 107 1.39 7.99 -32.83
C SER A 107 1.35 9.10 -33.87
N GLY A 108 2.46 9.79 -34.12
CA GLY A 108 2.54 10.84 -35.14
C GLY A 108 2.72 10.30 -36.56
N GLY A 109 3.56 9.29 -36.76
CA GLY A 109 3.86 8.77 -38.10
C GLY A 109 2.84 7.78 -38.68
N ILE A 110 2.14 7.01 -37.84
CA ILE A 110 1.21 5.97 -38.28
C ILE A 110 -0.23 6.31 -37.90
N THR A 111 -0.52 6.49 -36.61
CA THR A 111 -1.90 6.59 -36.12
C THR A 111 -2.53 7.93 -36.52
N TYR A 112 -1.92 9.05 -36.16
CA TYR A 112 -2.47 10.39 -36.35
C TYR A 112 -2.83 10.74 -37.81
N PRO A 113 -1.98 10.45 -38.83
CA PRO A 113 -2.29 10.82 -40.21
C PRO A 113 -3.56 10.18 -40.73
N ILE A 114 -3.90 8.97 -40.24
CA ILE A 114 -5.14 8.27 -40.61
C ILE A 114 -6.34 9.06 -40.10
N PHE A 115 -6.33 9.40 -38.80
CA PHE A 115 -7.43 10.13 -38.17
C PHE A 115 -7.52 11.59 -38.63
N ARG A 116 -6.39 12.22 -38.95
CA ARG A 116 -6.35 13.54 -39.58
C ARG A 116 -6.96 13.51 -40.98
N ASN A 117 -6.62 12.53 -41.82
CA ASN A 117 -7.21 12.38 -43.15
C ASN A 117 -8.73 12.16 -43.07
N ILE A 118 -9.21 11.42 -42.06
CA ILE A 118 -10.65 11.28 -41.78
C ILE A 118 -11.26 12.64 -41.40
N ALA A 119 -10.61 13.42 -40.52
CA ALA A 119 -11.08 14.75 -40.17
C ALA A 119 -11.19 15.68 -41.38
N GLU A 120 -10.18 15.70 -42.24
CA GLU A 120 -10.17 16.50 -43.46
C GLU A 120 -11.24 16.05 -44.47
N ALA A 121 -11.45 14.74 -44.63
CA ALA A 121 -12.52 14.19 -45.47
C ALA A 121 -13.94 14.53 -44.95
N LEU A 122 -14.07 14.81 -43.66
CA LEU A 122 -15.30 15.28 -43.02
C LEU A 122 -15.42 16.81 -43.00
N GLY A 123 -14.55 17.51 -43.73
CA GLY A 123 -14.57 18.96 -43.85
C GLY A 123 -14.12 19.69 -42.60
N SER A 124 -13.29 19.05 -41.75
CA SER A 124 -12.64 19.66 -40.60
C SER A 124 -11.18 19.92 -40.93
N LYS A 125 -10.81 21.18 -41.10
CA LYS A 125 -9.44 21.64 -41.40
C LYS A 125 -8.94 22.58 -40.31
N PRO A 126 -7.62 22.83 -40.19
CA PRO A 126 -7.07 23.74 -39.18
C PRO A 126 -7.68 25.15 -39.23
N ASP A 127 -7.77 25.72 -40.43
CA ASP A 127 -8.25 27.09 -40.66
C ASP A 127 -9.77 27.19 -40.89
N ASP A 128 -10.45 26.05 -41.04
CA ASP A 128 -11.89 25.98 -41.37
C ASP A 128 -12.56 24.77 -40.71
N GLY A 129 -13.42 25.03 -39.72
CA GLY A 129 -14.20 23.99 -39.04
C GLY A 129 -13.35 23.01 -38.23
N SER A 130 -12.23 23.44 -37.64
CA SER A 130 -11.33 22.59 -36.84
C SER A 130 -12.05 21.87 -35.69
N ARG A 131 -13.09 22.50 -35.11
CA ARG A 131 -13.92 21.96 -34.03
C ARG A 131 -14.96 20.92 -34.46
N LYS A 132 -15.18 20.73 -35.76
CA LYS A 132 -16.06 19.65 -36.27
C LYS A 132 -15.62 18.30 -35.73
N ILE A 133 -14.33 17.95 -35.88
CA ILE A 133 -13.77 16.71 -35.33
C ILE A 133 -12.24 16.75 -35.15
N GLY A 134 -11.52 17.48 -36.01
CA GLY A 134 -10.06 17.44 -36.06
C GLY A 134 -9.36 17.92 -34.79
N ALA A 135 -9.89 18.94 -34.13
CA ALA A 135 -9.38 19.45 -32.85
C ALA A 135 -9.49 18.40 -31.72
N TYR A 136 -10.60 17.67 -31.65
CA TYR A 136 -10.79 16.58 -30.68
C TYR A 136 -9.82 15.42 -30.93
N LEU A 137 -9.72 14.96 -32.18
CA LEU A 137 -8.81 13.86 -32.55
C LEU A 137 -7.33 14.23 -32.34
N THR A 138 -6.96 15.50 -32.55
CA THR A 138 -5.59 15.98 -32.36
C THR A 138 -5.15 15.94 -30.91
N ILE A 139 -5.95 16.52 -30.00
CA ILE A 139 -5.59 16.48 -28.58
C ILE A 139 -5.72 15.06 -28.01
N LEU A 140 -6.73 14.29 -28.46
CA LEU A 140 -6.89 12.89 -28.04
C LEU A 140 -5.70 12.04 -28.44
N MET A 141 -5.17 12.20 -29.65
CA MET A 141 -3.99 11.47 -30.08
C MET A 141 -2.80 11.74 -29.16
N TYR A 142 -2.63 12.99 -28.71
CA TYR A 142 -1.53 13.30 -27.81
C TYR A 142 -1.69 12.61 -26.44
N VAL A 143 -2.89 12.67 -25.88
CA VAL A 143 -3.24 12.01 -24.61
C VAL A 143 -3.11 10.49 -24.70
N VAL A 144 -3.67 9.89 -25.76
CA VAL A 144 -3.54 8.47 -26.07
C VAL A 144 -2.08 8.07 -26.19
N SER A 145 -1.28 8.85 -26.92
CA SER A 145 0.15 8.58 -27.10
C SER A 145 0.87 8.54 -25.75
N MET A 146 0.54 9.44 -24.81
CA MET A 146 1.15 9.42 -23.47
C MET A 146 0.65 8.25 -22.64
N GLY A 147 -0.65 7.94 -22.67
CA GLY A 147 -1.22 6.81 -21.94
C GLY A 147 -0.65 5.47 -22.40
N THR A 148 -0.58 5.23 -23.71
CA THR A 148 0.00 3.99 -24.28
C THR A 148 1.51 3.92 -24.06
N SER A 149 2.20 5.07 -24.11
CA SER A 149 3.61 5.15 -23.74
C SER A 149 3.85 4.87 -22.26
N SER A 150 2.99 5.30 -21.35
CA SER A 150 3.12 4.99 -19.91
C SER A 150 2.76 3.53 -19.60
N LEU A 151 1.82 2.94 -20.34
CA LEU A 151 1.37 1.55 -20.15
C LEU A 151 2.48 0.52 -20.41
N PHE A 152 3.32 0.74 -21.42
CA PHE A 152 4.38 -0.20 -21.81
C PHE A 152 5.76 0.43 -21.62
N LEU A 153 6.69 -0.29 -20.99
CA LEU A 153 8.09 0.15 -20.85
C LEU A 153 8.69 0.51 -22.21
N THR A 154 8.36 -0.27 -23.24
CA THR A 154 8.79 -0.10 -24.64
C THR A 154 8.02 0.96 -25.42
N GLY A 155 7.00 1.57 -24.82
CA GLY A 155 6.10 2.49 -25.52
C GLY A 155 6.69 3.88 -25.77
N MET A 156 7.82 4.23 -25.14
CA MET A 156 8.60 5.45 -25.37
C MET A 156 10.04 5.25 -24.93
N ALA A 157 11.01 5.73 -25.72
CA ALA A 157 12.43 5.67 -25.39
C ALA A 157 12.75 6.21 -23.98
N THR A 158 12.10 7.30 -23.56
CA THR A 158 12.29 7.92 -22.25
C THR A 158 12.05 6.96 -21.08
N ASN A 159 11.16 5.98 -21.23
CA ASN A 159 10.90 4.99 -20.18
C ASN A 159 12.13 4.11 -19.94
N SER A 160 12.75 3.61 -21.02
CA SER A 160 13.96 2.79 -20.92
C SER A 160 15.13 3.57 -20.30
N ILE A 161 15.24 4.87 -20.61
CA ILE A 161 16.21 5.78 -19.97
C ILE A 161 15.92 5.89 -18.47
N THR A 162 14.66 6.10 -18.10
CA THR A 162 14.25 6.25 -16.71
C THR A 162 14.54 4.99 -15.91
N VAL A 163 14.21 3.82 -16.46
CA VAL A 163 14.51 2.51 -15.86
C VAL A 163 16.02 2.31 -15.70
N SER A 164 16.80 2.68 -16.71
CA SER A 164 18.27 2.60 -16.66
C SER A 164 18.83 3.45 -15.53
N LEU A 165 18.38 4.70 -15.40
CA LEU A 165 18.78 5.62 -14.34
C LEU A 165 18.32 5.16 -12.96
N ALA A 166 17.09 4.67 -12.83
CA ALA A 166 16.55 4.18 -11.57
C ALA A 166 17.34 2.95 -11.07
N ASN A 167 17.59 1.97 -11.95
CA ASN A 167 18.38 0.80 -11.61
C ASN A 167 19.82 1.17 -11.24
N GLU A 168 20.43 2.14 -11.94
CA GLU A 168 21.80 2.58 -11.66
C GLU A 168 21.91 3.41 -10.37
N ILE A 169 21.03 4.39 -10.15
CA ILE A 169 21.14 5.35 -9.04
C ILE A 169 20.50 4.80 -7.77
N MET A 170 19.30 4.21 -7.89
CA MET A 170 18.50 3.75 -6.75
C MET A 170 18.66 2.26 -6.45
N LYS A 171 19.40 1.53 -7.29
CA LYS A 171 19.66 0.08 -7.15
C LYS A 171 18.38 -0.76 -7.07
N VAL A 172 17.33 -0.32 -7.77
CA VAL A 172 16.08 -1.08 -7.93
C VAL A 172 16.18 -2.08 -9.09
N ASN A 173 15.28 -3.06 -9.14
CA ASN A 173 15.16 -3.98 -10.28
C ASN A 173 13.85 -3.72 -11.08
N LEU A 174 13.87 -2.67 -11.90
CA LEU A 174 12.78 -2.37 -12.84
C LEU A 174 12.97 -3.13 -14.15
N GLU A 175 12.10 -4.12 -14.38
CA GLU A 175 12.00 -4.88 -15.63
C GLU A 175 10.66 -4.62 -16.35
N TRP A 176 10.52 -5.13 -17.58
CA TRP A 176 9.32 -4.95 -18.41
C TRP A 176 8.04 -5.41 -17.72
N MET A 177 8.04 -6.59 -17.09
CA MET A 177 6.85 -7.12 -16.42
C MET A 177 6.52 -6.34 -15.14
N THR A 178 7.54 -5.94 -14.37
CA THR A 178 7.36 -5.09 -13.18
C THR A 178 6.71 -3.77 -13.55
N TRP A 179 7.20 -3.12 -14.62
CA TRP A 179 6.59 -1.91 -15.18
C TRP A 179 5.14 -2.14 -15.59
N PHE A 180 4.88 -3.19 -16.38
CA PHE A 180 3.53 -3.45 -16.89
C PHE A 180 2.54 -3.72 -15.77
N LYS A 181 2.91 -4.51 -14.75
CA LYS A 181 2.06 -4.75 -13.56
C LYS A 181 1.76 -3.46 -12.81
N ALA A 182 2.74 -2.57 -12.65
CA ALA A 182 2.56 -1.29 -12.00
C ALA A 182 1.69 -0.32 -12.85
N ALA A 183 1.80 -0.38 -14.17
CA ALA A 183 1.14 0.55 -15.08
C ALA A 183 -0.28 0.11 -15.49
N VAL A 184 -0.57 -1.19 -15.58
CA VAL A 184 -1.78 -1.71 -16.24
C VAL A 184 -3.08 -1.18 -15.65
N VAL A 185 -3.14 -1.01 -14.33
CA VAL A 185 -4.31 -0.45 -13.66
C VAL A 185 -4.35 1.09 -13.82
N PRO A 186 -3.39 1.87 -13.28
CA PRO A 186 -3.50 3.33 -13.32
C PRO A 186 -3.45 3.89 -14.75
N ALA A 187 -2.48 3.45 -15.57
CA ALA A 187 -2.36 3.95 -16.93
C ALA A 187 -3.45 3.37 -17.86
N GLY A 188 -3.86 2.12 -17.63
CA GLY A 188 -4.96 1.50 -18.39
C GLY A 188 -6.30 2.19 -18.16
N LEU A 189 -6.62 2.58 -16.91
CA LEU A 189 -7.83 3.33 -16.58
C LEU A 189 -7.83 4.71 -17.24
N VAL A 190 -6.74 5.47 -17.13
CA VAL A 190 -6.63 6.79 -17.76
C VAL A 190 -6.75 6.69 -19.28
N LEU A 191 -6.09 5.71 -19.88
CA LEU A 191 -6.17 5.47 -21.32
C LEU A 191 -7.60 5.15 -21.77
N LEU A 192 -8.31 4.27 -21.03
CA LEU A 192 -9.70 3.89 -21.32
C LEU A 192 -10.68 5.07 -21.15
N LEU A 193 -10.44 5.94 -20.17
CA LEU A 193 -11.31 7.09 -19.90
C LEU A 193 -11.01 8.29 -20.80
N ALA A 194 -9.78 8.41 -21.33
CA ALA A 194 -9.32 9.58 -22.09
C ALA A 194 -10.23 9.99 -23.26
N PRO A 195 -10.69 9.08 -24.16
CA PRO A 195 -11.64 9.43 -25.20
C PRO A 195 -12.93 10.04 -24.64
N TRP A 196 -13.50 9.44 -23.59
CA TRP A 196 -14.74 9.91 -22.99
C TRP A 196 -14.59 11.24 -22.27
N ILE A 197 -13.53 11.42 -21.47
CA ILE A 197 -13.24 12.68 -20.77
C ILE A 197 -13.09 13.81 -21.78
N LEU A 198 -12.23 13.64 -22.80
CA LEU A 198 -12.02 14.65 -23.84
C LEU A 198 -13.28 14.91 -24.66
N TYR A 199 -14.11 13.88 -24.90
CA TYR A 199 -15.40 14.05 -25.56
C TYR A 199 -16.38 14.89 -24.73
N LYS A 200 -16.28 14.86 -23.40
CA LYS A 200 -17.09 15.70 -22.51
C LYS A 200 -16.58 17.13 -22.41
N ILE A 201 -15.27 17.32 -22.22
CA ILE A 201 -14.68 18.65 -21.96
C ILE A 201 -14.32 19.42 -23.24
N TYR A 202 -14.10 18.73 -24.36
CA TYR A 202 -13.73 19.33 -25.63
C TYR A 202 -14.48 18.71 -26.82
N ALA A 203 -15.79 18.52 -26.61
CA ALA A 203 -16.70 17.82 -27.52
C ALA A 203 -16.60 18.30 -28.98
N PRO A 204 -16.50 17.39 -29.96
CA PRO A 204 -16.57 17.72 -31.38
C PRO A 204 -18.00 18.10 -31.79
N GLU A 205 -18.15 19.04 -32.72
CA GLU A 205 -19.46 19.48 -33.22
C GLU A 205 -20.16 18.38 -34.03
N LEU A 206 -19.38 17.63 -34.83
CA LEU A 206 -19.87 16.46 -35.56
C LEU A 206 -19.88 15.25 -34.63
N LYS A 207 -21.06 14.66 -34.41
CA LYS A 207 -21.23 13.48 -33.55
C LYS A 207 -21.44 12.17 -34.30
N VAL A 208 -22.03 12.23 -35.50
CA VAL A 208 -22.37 11.06 -36.33
C VAL A 208 -21.65 11.18 -37.66
N ILE A 209 -21.09 10.07 -38.14
CA ILE A 209 -20.30 10.01 -39.38
C ILE A 209 -21.01 9.08 -40.38
N ASN A 210 -21.55 9.65 -41.45
CA ASN A 210 -22.39 8.91 -42.40
C ASN A 210 -21.58 8.17 -43.49
N ASN A 211 -20.37 8.62 -43.82
CA ASN A 211 -19.54 8.12 -44.92
C ASN A 211 -18.28 7.36 -44.46
N VAL A 212 -18.22 6.90 -43.19
CA VAL A 212 -17.01 6.25 -42.64
C VAL A 212 -16.63 4.96 -43.38
N ASN A 213 -17.63 4.21 -43.85
CA ASN A 213 -17.40 2.96 -44.57
C ASN A 213 -16.74 3.21 -45.93
N GLU A 214 -17.13 4.27 -46.64
CA GLU A 214 -16.52 4.64 -47.92
C GLU A 214 -15.06 5.03 -47.75
N ILE A 215 -14.75 5.81 -46.71
CA ILE A 215 -13.36 6.21 -46.38
C ILE A 215 -12.52 4.98 -46.04
N ALA A 216 -13.03 4.08 -45.20
CA ALA A 216 -12.33 2.86 -44.81
C ALA A 216 -12.12 1.90 -45.99
N GLU A 217 -13.13 1.71 -46.84
CA GLU A 217 -13.01 0.85 -48.02
C GLU A 217 -12.06 1.41 -49.06
N LYS A 218 -12.08 2.72 -49.30
CA LYS A 218 -11.11 3.38 -50.19
C LYS A 218 -9.69 3.14 -49.69
N GLY A 219 -9.43 3.37 -48.40
CA GLY A 219 -8.12 3.13 -47.78
C GLY A 219 -7.67 1.67 -47.85
N LEU A 220 -8.57 0.71 -47.64
CA LEU A 220 -8.26 -0.72 -47.77
C LEU A 220 -8.00 -1.14 -49.22
N ARG A 221 -8.72 -0.57 -50.19
CA ARG A 221 -8.49 -0.81 -51.63
C ARG A 221 -7.12 -0.28 -52.07
N GLU A 222 -6.75 0.93 -51.60
CA GLU A 222 -5.41 1.52 -51.88
C GLU A 222 -4.26 0.68 -51.28
N LEU A 223 -4.46 0.02 -50.14
CA LEU A 223 -3.48 -0.88 -49.54
C LEU A 223 -3.35 -2.24 -50.25
N GLY A 224 -4.37 -2.66 -51.00
CA GLY A 224 -4.41 -3.97 -51.66
C GLY A 224 -4.51 -5.16 -50.69
N PRO A 225 -4.32 -6.40 -51.17
CA PRO A 225 -4.36 -7.61 -50.34
C PRO A 225 -3.24 -7.63 -49.29
N VAL A 226 -3.42 -8.41 -48.22
CA VAL A 226 -2.43 -8.53 -47.14
C VAL A 226 -1.14 -9.14 -47.69
N LYS A 227 -0.05 -8.36 -47.64
CA LYS A 227 1.26 -8.76 -48.16
C LYS A 227 1.96 -9.76 -47.26
N ARG A 228 2.98 -10.46 -47.76
CA ARG A 228 3.76 -11.44 -47.00
C ARG A 228 4.44 -10.79 -45.79
N GLU A 229 4.98 -9.60 -46.00
CA GLU A 229 5.74 -8.83 -45.02
C GLU A 229 4.83 -8.41 -43.84
N GLU A 230 3.56 -8.09 -44.12
CA GLU A 230 2.57 -7.79 -43.08
C GLU A 230 2.28 -9.02 -42.21
N LYS A 231 2.12 -10.21 -42.81
CA LYS A 231 1.88 -11.46 -42.07
C LYS A 231 3.06 -11.82 -41.18
N LEU A 232 4.28 -11.71 -41.72
CA LEU A 232 5.51 -11.98 -40.97
C LEU A 232 5.69 -11.01 -39.80
N LEU A 233 5.43 -9.72 -40.02
CA LEU A 233 5.49 -8.72 -38.96
C LEU A 233 4.51 -9.03 -37.82
N ILE A 234 3.28 -9.46 -38.12
CA ILE A 234 2.30 -9.88 -37.09
C ILE A 234 2.85 -11.05 -36.26
N VAL A 235 3.38 -12.09 -36.93
CA VAL A 235 3.90 -13.27 -36.24
C VAL A 235 5.04 -12.89 -35.30
N PHE A 236 6.04 -12.17 -35.80
CA PHE A 236 7.19 -11.79 -34.97
C PHE A 236 6.84 -10.79 -33.88
N PHE A 237 5.87 -9.90 -34.11
CA PHE A 237 5.35 -9.01 -33.09
C PHE A 237 4.71 -9.78 -31.93
N ILE A 238 3.84 -10.76 -32.23
CA ILE A 238 3.20 -11.60 -31.21
C ILE A 238 4.26 -12.38 -30.43
N LEU A 239 5.24 -12.97 -31.11
CA LEU A 239 6.34 -13.67 -30.46
C LEU A 239 7.19 -12.75 -29.56
N GLY A 240 7.47 -11.52 -30.01
CA GLY A 240 8.20 -10.53 -29.21
C GLY A 240 7.45 -10.15 -27.94
N VAL A 241 6.14 -9.90 -28.04
CA VAL A 241 5.29 -9.59 -26.88
C VAL A 241 5.23 -10.78 -25.91
N LEU A 242 5.04 -12.01 -26.41
CA LEU A 242 5.06 -13.21 -25.57
C LEU A 242 6.42 -13.43 -24.91
N GLY A 243 7.51 -13.18 -25.61
CA GLY A 243 8.86 -13.24 -25.06
C GLY A 243 9.07 -12.28 -23.89
N TRP A 244 8.58 -11.03 -24.01
CA TRP A 244 8.61 -10.08 -22.90
C TRP A 244 7.68 -10.46 -21.75
N MET A 245 6.48 -10.95 -22.06
CA MET A 245 5.51 -11.37 -21.04
C MET A 245 5.97 -12.58 -20.24
N THR A 246 6.71 -13.50 -20.86
CA THR A 246 7.17 -14.74 -20.21
C THR A 246 8.57 -14.61 -19.61
N GLY A 247 9.23 -13.45 -19.70
CA GLY A 247 10.60 -13.25 -19.23
C GLY A 247 10.83 -13.64 -17.76
N SER A 248 9.88 -13.35 -16.86
CA SER A 248 9.97 -13.73 -15.45
C SER A 248 9.84 -15.24 -15.20
N ILE A 249 9.30 -15.99 -16.16
CA ILE A 249 9.12 -17.45 -16.11
C ILE A 249 10.27 -18.15 -16.83
N THR A 250 10.67 -17.64 -17.99
CA THR A 250 11.70 -18.23 -18.87
C THR A 250 13.12 -17.82 -18.46
N GLY A 251 13.27 -16.77 -17.64
CA GLY A 251 14.56 -16.17 -17.32
C GLY A 251 15.19 -15.39 -18.48
N ILE A 252 14.47 -15.22 -19.60
CA ILE A 252 14.97 -14.50 -20.77
C ILE A 252 14.75 -13.00 -20.55
N ALA A 253 15.85 -12.25 -20.45
CA ALA A 253 15.80 -10.80 -20.37
C ALA A 253 15.13 -10.20 -21.62
N PHE A 254 14.44 -9.07 -21.45
CA PHE A 254 13.67 -8.44 -22.53
C PHE A 254 14.54 -7.89 -23.69
N ILE A 255 15.83 -7.63 -23.43
CA ILE A 255 16.78 -7.10 -24.41
C ILE A 255 17.09 -8.11 -25.52
N PRO A 256 17.52 -9.36 -25.21
CA PRO A 256 17.64 -10.43 -26.19
C PRO A 256 16.40 -10.63 -27.07
N VAL A 257 15.20 -10.55 -26.48
CA VAL A 257 13.92 -10.69 -27.22
C VAL A 257 13.78 -9.59 -28.28
N GLY A 258 14.09 -8.34 -27.93
CA GLY A 258 14.03 -7.22 -28.87
C GLY A 258 15.03 -7.34 -30.03
N LEU A 259 16.26 -7.79 -29.75
CA LEU A 259 17.29 -8.01 -30.76
C LEU A 259 16.94 -9.19 -31.69
N ALA A 260 16.43 -10.29 -31.12
CA ALA A 260 15.95 -11.43 -31.89
C ALA A 260 14.79 -11.04 -32.81
N PHE A 261 13.86 -10.20 -32.32
CA PHE A 261 12.77 -9.68 -33.14
C PHE A 261 13.30 -8.89 -34.34
N LEU A 262 14.22 -7.94 -34.13
CA LEU A 262 14.84 -7.21 -35.24
C LEU A 262 15.58 -8.14 -36.22
N ALA A 263 16.33 -9.11 -35.71
CA ALA A 263 17.05 -10.07 -36.53
C ALA A 263 16.09 -10.89 -37.42
N CYS A 264 14.95 -11.34 -36.87
CA CYS A 264 13.91 -12.02 -37.66
C CYS A 264 13.33 -11.12 -38.76
N LEU A 265 13.11 -9.84 -38.50
CA LEU A 265 12.61 -8.92 -39.54
C LEU A 265 13.58 -8.76 -40.71
N LEU A 266 14.89 -8.77 -40.44
CA LEU A 266 15.94 -8.69 -41.47
C LEU A 266 16.10 -10.02 -42.22
N LEU A 267 16.19 -11.14 -41.49
CA LEU A 267 16.39 -12.46 -42.08
C LEU A 267 15.26 -12.87 -43.04
N PHE A 268 14.02 -12.48 -42.72
CA PHE A 268 12.85 -12.82 -43.51
C PHE A 268 12.47 -11.74 -44.54
N GLY A 269 13.29 -10.69 -44.68
CA GLY A 269 13.12 -9.65 -45.70
C GLY A 269 11.94 -8.71 -45.46
N VAL A 270 11.46 -8.57 -44.22
CA VAL A 270 10.48 -7.54 -43.85
C VAL A 270 11.13 -6.16 -43.81
N LEU A 271 12.40 -6.12 -43.39
CA LEU A 271 13.28 -4.95 -43.46
C LEU A 271 14.53 -5.30 -44.26
N SER A 272 15.03 -4.35 -45.04
CA SER A 272 16.36 -4.41 -45.63
C SER A 272 17.40 -3.74 -44.72
N TRP A 273 18.69 -4.03 -44.94
CA TRP A 273 19.75 -3.32 -44.22
C TRP A 273 19.76 -1.81 -44.53
N ASN A 274 19.35 -1.40 -45.74
CA ASN A 274 19.23 0.01 -46.10
C ASN A 274 18.12 0.71 -45.30
N ASP A 275 17.04 0.00 -44.94
CA ASP A 275 16.00 0.53 -44.06
C ASP A 275 16.54 0.80 -42.65
N VAL A 276 17.46 -0.04 -42.17
CA VAL A 276 18.15 0.15 -40.88
C VAL A 276 19.06 1.38 -40.93
N VAL A 277 19.92 1.47 -41.94
CA VAL A 277 20.88 2.58 -42.09
C VAL A 277 20.17 3.92 -42.31
N SER A 278 19.04 3.92 -43.02
CA SER A 278 18.27 5.14 -43.29
C SER A 278 17.43 5.64 -42.13
N GLU A 279 17.29 4.87 -41.04
CA GLU A 279 16.48 5.27 -39.87
C GLU A 279 17.25 6.24 -38.97
N LYS A 280 17.34 7.50 -39.41
CA LYS A 280 18.07 8.59 -38.74
C LYS A 280 17.74 8.73 -37.26
N SER A 281 16.47 8.54 -36.88
CA SER A 281 16.01 8.64 -35.48
C SER A 281 16.70 7.64 -34.56
N ALA A 282 16.94 6.43 -35.06
CA ALA A 282 17.59 5.36 -34.31
C ALA A 282 19.07 5.70 -34.07
N TRP A 283 19.78 6.17 -35.09
CA TRP A 283 21.19 6.56 -35.01
C TRP A 283 21.43 7.83 -34.20
N GLN A 284 20.56 8.83 -34.33
CA GLN A 284 20.60 10.00 -33.47
C GLN A 284 20.47 9.57 -32.01
N THR A 285 19.51 8.68 -31.70
CA THR A 285 19.30 8.15 -30.36
C THR A 285 20.48 7.34 -29.84
N PHE A 286 21.09 6.49 -30.67
CA PHE A 286 22.32 5.77 -30.33
C PHE A 286 23.42 6.70 -29.85
N VAL A 287 23.71 7.75 -30.64
CA VAL A 287 24.82 8.67 -30.38
C VAL A 287 24.61 9.41 -29.06
N TRP A 288 23.45 10.06 -28.91
CA TRP A 288 23.24 10.94 -27.76
C TRP A 288 23.00 10.13 -26.48
N TYR A 289 22.22 9.05 -26.53
CA TYR A 289 21.91 8.25 -25.35
C TYR A 289 23.12 7.42 -24.90
N GLY A 290 23.89 6.85 -25.83
CA GLY A 290 25.12 6.13 -25.51
C GLY A 290 26.14 7.03 -24.81
N ALA A 291 26.38 8.22 -25.35
CA ALA A 291 27.23 9.23 -24.72
C ALA A 291 26.70 9.65 -23.34
N PHE A 292 25.39 9.90 -23.23
CA PHE A 292 24.77 10.27 -21.96
C PHE A 292 24.93 9.19 -20.90
N TYR A 293 24.60 7.94 -21.24
CA TYR A 293 24.65 6.82 -20.31
C TYR A 293 26.09 6.57 -19.85
N GLY A 294 27.07 6.70 -20.76
CA GLY A 294 28.49 6.67 -20.41
C GLY A 294 28.88 7.75 -19.40
N CYS A 295 28.47 9.00 -19.62
CA CYS A 295 28.66 10.08 -18.66
C CYS A 295 27.98 9.78 -17.31
N ALA A 296 26.75 9.27 -17.31
CA ALA A 296 26.01 8.95 -16.09
C ALA A 296 26.70 7.86 -15.25
N VAL A 297 27.20 6.81 -15.88
CA VAL A 297 27.97 5.74 -15.23
C VAL A 297 29.31 6.27 -14.71
N ALA A 298 30.00 7.10 -15.50
CA ALA A 298 31.26 7.72 -15.07
C ALA A 298 31.06 8.65 -13.85
N LEU A 299 29.98 9.43 -13.83
CA LEU A 299 29.59 10.25 -12.68
C LEU A 299 29.24 9.38 -11.46
N SER A 300 28.47 8.30 -11.65
CA SER A 300 28.12 7.34 -10.59
C SER A 300 29.36 6.73 -9.94
N LYS A 301 30.26 6.17 -10.75
CA LYS A 301 31.54 5.58 -10.29
C LYS A 301 32.45 6.60 -9.62
N GLY A 302 32.41 7.86 -10.07
CA GLY A 302 33.15 8.96 -9.47
C GLY A 302 32.55 9.48 -8.15
N GLY A 303 31.45 8.90 -7.65
CA GLY A 303 30.81 9.32 -6.40
C GLY A 303 30.01 10.63 -6.50
N PHE A 304 29.76 11.12 -7.71
CA PHE A 304 29.07 12.40 -7.92
C PHE A 304 27.67 12.43 -7.31
N TYR A 305 26.89 11.36 -7.45
CA TYR A 305 25.53 11.33 -6.90
C TYR A 305 25.51 11.29 -5.37
N VAL A 306 26.52 10.67 -4.74
CA VAL A 306 26.69 10.70 -3.28
C VAL A 306 27.00 12.14 -2.82
N PHE A 307 27.94 12.81 -3.50
CA PHE A 307 28.21 14.23 -3.26
C PHE A 307 26.95 15.10 -3.43
N LEU A 308 26.14 14.82 -4.46
CA LEU A 308 24.92 15.57 -4.72
C LEU A 308 23.88 15.38 -3.59
N VAL A 309 23.77 14.17 -3.01
CA VAL A 309 22.95 13.93 -1.79
C VAL A 309 23.37 14.90 -0.68
N ASP A 310 24.66 14.95 -0.37
CA ASP A 310 25.18 15.71 0.76
C ASP A 310 24.96 17.21 0.59
N VAL A 311 25.05 17.72 -0.64
CA VAL A 311 24.73 19.12 -0.95
C VAL A 311 23.24 19.40 -0.74
N ILE A 312 22.35 18.57 -1.30
CA ILE A 312 20.90 18.80 -1.27
C ILE A 312 20.35 18.74 0.16
N LYS A 313 20.83 17.80 0.97
CA LYS A 313 20.41 17.66 2.39
C LYS A 313 20.57 18.94 3.21
N ASN A 314 21.52 19.81 2.86
CA ASN A 314 21.73 21.08 3.57
C ASN A 314 20.65 22.13 3.29
N TYR A 315 19.89 21.99 2.20
CA TYR A 315 18.91 22.99 1.75
C TYR A 315 17.48 22.45 1.71
N LEU A 316 17.30 21.14 1.57
CA LEU A 316 16.00 20.49 1.49
C LEU A 316 16.04 19.16 2.26
N ASP A 317 15.40 19.15 3.42
CA ASP A 317 15.23 17.95 4.22
C ASP A 317 13.81 17.39 4.07
N LEU A 318 13.71 16.24 3.41
CA LEU A 318 12.47 15.49 3.23
C LEU A 318 12.44 14.21 4.10
N SER A 319 13.42 14.01 4.97
CA SER A 319 13.57 12.79 5.76
C SER A 319 12.48 12.61 6.83
N HIS A 320 11.86 13.71 7.24
CA HIS A 320 10.77 13.76 8.21
C HIS A 320 9.38 13.52 7.60
N LEU A 321 9.25 13.57 6.27
CA LEU A 321 7.98 13.35 5.60
C LEU A 321 7.67 11.86 5.53
N ASN A 322 6.38 11.53 5.71
CA ASN A 322 5.91 10.18 5.43
C ASN A 322 6.08 9.83 3.94
N GLU A 323 6.08 8.53 3.63
CA GLU A 323 6.36 7.99 2.30
C GLU A 323 5.54 8.67 1.19
N ILE A 324 4.23 8.81 1.40
CA ILE A 324 3.31 9.38 0.40
C ILE A 324 3.61 10.87 0.18
N SER A 325 3.82 11.63 1.26
CA SER A 325 4.10 13.08 1.17
C SER A 325 5.43 13.35 0.48
N ALA A 326 6.45 12.53 0.77
CA ALA A 326 7.74 12.61 0.11
C ALA A 326 7.62 12.38 -1.40
N ILE A 327 6.90 11.32 -1.82
CA ILE A 327 6.63 11.03 -3.23
C ILE A 327 5.83 12.18 -3.88
N ALA A 328 4.81 12.70 -3.21
CA ALA A 328 3.99 13.79 -3.72
C ALA A 328 4.81 15.07 -3.98
N VAL A 329 5.71 15.43 -3.06
CA VAL A 329 6.63 16.55 -3.24
C VAL A 329 7.58 16.31 -4.41
N LEU A 330 8.15 15.11 -4.53
CA LEU A 330 9.04 14.77 -5.65
C LEU A 330 8.33 14.84 -7.01
N VAL A 331 7.11 14.31 -7.10
CA VAL A 331 6.28 14.39 -8.31
C VAL A 331 5.92 15.84 -8.62
N PHE A 332 5.55 16.64 -7.61
CA PHE A 332 5.25 18.05 -7.79
C PHE A 332 6.46 18.82 -8.34
N ILE A 333 7.65 18.62 -7.77
CA ILE A 333 8.89 19.23 -8.27
C ILE A 333 9.14 18.79 -9.72
N SER A 334 8.98 17.50 -10.02
CA SER A 334 9.11 16.98 -11.39
C SER A 334 8.19 17.71 -12.36
N LEU A 335 6.91 17.84 -12.03
CA LEU A 335 5.91 18.52 -12.87
C LEU A 335 6.17 20.03 -13.02
N ALA A 336 6.55 20.72 -11.94
CA ALA A 336 6.83 22.15 -11.96
C ALA A 336 8.04 22.48 -12.85
N VAL A 337 9.12 21.71 -12.70
CA VAL A 337 10.35 21.89 -13.47
C VAL A 337 10.12 21.54 -14.95
N ARG A 338 9.16 20.65 -15.25
CA ARG A 338 8.87 20.19 -16.60
C ARG A 338 8.60 21.30 -17.60
N TYR A 339 7.97 22.40 -17.18
CA TYR A 339 7.63 23.54 -18.04
C TYR A 339 8.85 24.17 -18.73
N PHE A 340 10.02 24.06 -18.11
CA PHE A 340 11.27 24.62 -18.61
C PHE A 340 12.00 23.72 -19.62
N PHE A 341 11.45 22.53 -19.93
CA PHE A 341 12.11 21.53 -20.78
C PHE A 341 11.35 21.24 -22.08
N VAL A 342 12.04 21.42 -23.21
CA VAL A 342 11.54 21.18 -24.58
C VAL A 342 11.57 19.68 -24.98
N SER A 343 12.00 18.78 -24.10
CA SER A 343 12.04 17.34 -24.39
C SER A 343 11.97 16.49 -23.14
N ASN A 344 11.13 15.46 -23.21
CA ASN A 344 10.98 14.48 -22.13
C ASN A 344 12.26 13.72 -21.85
N SER A 345 12.94 13.28 -22.91
CA SER A 345 14.19 12.55 -22.77
C SER A 345 15.28 13.42 -22.15
N ALA A 346 15.41 14.69 -22.60
CA ALA A 346 16.36 15.64 -22.04
C ALA A 346 16.07 15.96 -20.56
N PHE A 347 14.79 16.12 -20.22
CA PHE A 347 14.32 16.34 -18.86
C PHE A 347 14.70 15.19 -17.93
N VAL A 348 14.34 13.95 -18.28
CA VAL A 348 14.68 12.77 -17.47
C VAL A 348 16.19 12.64 -17.31
N VAL A 349 16.93 12.70 -18.41
CA VAL A 349 18.38 12.59 -18.44
C VAL A 349 19.08 13.58 -17.51
N SER A 350 18.66 14.84 -17.53
CA SER A 350 19.33 15.90 -16.78
C SER A 350 18.82 16.00 -15.35
N PHE A 351 17.53 15.83 -15.10
CA PHE A 351 16.90 16.18 -13.83
C PHE A 351 16.49 14.98 -12.97
N TYR A 352 16.18 13.82 -13.56
CA TYR A 352 15.79 12.65 -12.76
C TYR A 352 16.91 12.11 -11.87
N PRO A 353 18.20 12.20 -12.23
CA PRO A 353 19.25 11.89 -11.28
C PRO A 353 19.12 12.71 -9.99
N VAL A 354 18.78 14.01 -10.07
CA VAL A 354 18.53 14.84 -8.88
C VAL A 354 17.34 14.31 -8.08
N LEU A 355 16.22 14.03 -8.74
CA LEU A 355 14.99 13.56 -8.07
C LEU A 355 15.15 12.19 -7.44
N PHE A 356 15.86 11.27 -8.09
CA PHE A 356 16.18 9.96 -7.54
C PHE A 356 17.14 10.08 -6.36
N THR A 357 18.19 10.87 -6.49
CA THR A 357 19.14 11.17 -5.40
C THR A 357 18.43 11.80 -4.19
N LEU A 358 17.50 12.74 -4.42
CA LEU A 358 16.67 13.32 -3.37
C LEU A 358 15.69 12.29 -2.78
N GLY A 359 15.09 11.43 -3.60
CA GLY A 359 14.23 10.35 -3.13
C GLY A 359 14.95 9.37 -2.19
N MET A 360 16.23 9.11 -2.42
CA MET A 360 17.07 8.28 -1.54
C MET A 360 17.36 8.91 -0.18
N THR A 361 17.02 10.19 0.05
CA THR A 361 17.13 10.84 1.37
C THR A 361 15.84 10.73 2.18
N THR A 362 14.76 10.26 1.57
CA THR A 362 13.44 10.12 2.20
C THR A 362 13.29 8.72 2.82
N GLN A 363 12.25 8.52 3.63
CA GLN A 363 11.87 7.18 4.12
C GLN A 363 11.06 6.37 3.09
N ALA A 364 10.77 6.93 1.91
CA ALA A 364 9.95 6.27 0.90
C ALA A 364 10.70 5.10 0.26
N HIS A 365 9.98 3.99 0.02
CA HIS A 365 10.58 2.83 -0.63
C HIS A 365 11.10 3.18 -2.05
N PRO A 366 12.37 2.88 -2.39
CA PRO A 366 12.98 3.28 -3.66
C PRO A 366 12.19 2.88 -4.92
N MET A 367 11.58 1.69 -4.93
CA MET A 367 10.77 1.25 -6.05
C MET A 367 9.57 2.17 -6.32
N TYR A 368 8.91 2.68 -5.27
CA TYR A 368 7.73 3.52 -5.43
C TYR A 368 8.10 4.91 -5.91
N VAL A 369 9.18 5.49 -5.38
CA VAL A 369 9.75 6.74 -5.89
C VAL A 369 10.11 6.59 -7.38
N ALA A 370 10.79 5.51 -7.75
CA ALA A 370 11.20 5.25 -9.13
C ALA A 370 10.00 5.15 -10.07
N LEU A 371 8.97 4.37 -9.71
CA LEU A 371 7.76 4.19 -10.51
C LEU A 371 6.93 5.48 -10.61
N SER A 372 6.72 6.19 -9.49
CA SER A 372 5.93 7.43 -9.46
C SER A 372 6.57 8.51 -10.31
N LEU A 373 7.89 8.70 -10.20
CA LEU A 373 8.62 9.61 -11.06
C LEU A 373 8.61 9.14 -12.52
N ALA A 374 8.75 7.84 -12.80
CA ALA A 374 8.72 7.32 -14.15
C ALA A 374 7.38 7.57 -14.86
N PHE A 375 6.26 7.33 -14.19
CA PHE A 375 4.92 7.62 -14.74
C PHE A 375 4.65 9.12 -14.81
N SER A 376 5.13 9.92 -13.84
CA SER A 376 5.09 11.38 -13.91
C SER A 376 5.85 11.92 -15.12
N ALA A 377 6.98 11.32 -15.52
CA ALA A 377 7.70 11.72 -16.74
C ALA A 377 6.85 11.52 -18.00
N GLY A 378 6.13 10.39 -18.09
CA GLY A 378 5.24 10.10 -19.21
C GLY A 378 4.07 11.09 -19.28
N TYR A 379 3.29 11.19 -18.20
CA TYR A 379 2.08 12.02 -18.18
C TYR A 379 2.37 13.52 -18.08
N GLY A 380 3.39 13.93 -17.33
CA GLY A 380 3.83 15.32 -17.21
C GLY A 380 4.23 15.95 -18.54
N ALA A 381 4.56 15.14 -19.56
CA ALA A 381 4.74 15.66 -20.91
C ALA A 381 3.48 16.36 -21.46
N LEU A 382 2.28 15.98 -21.04
CA LEU A 382 1.01 16.57 -21.49
C LEU A 382 0.86 18.06 -21.15
N LEU A 383 1.60 18.57 -20.15
CA LEU A 383 1.50 19.96 -19.69
C LEU A 383 1.76 20.98 -20.80
N THR A 384 2.61 20.62 -21.77
CA THR A 384 2.99 21.52 -22.87
C THR A 384 3.05 20.79 -24.20
N HIS A 385 2.75 21.51 -25.27
CA HIS A 385 2.88 20.98 -26.64
C HIS A 385 4.30 20.53 -27.01
N TYR A 386 5.33 21.14 -26.44
CA TYR A 386 6.73 20.75 -26.67
C TYR A 386 7.23 19.68 -25.68
N GLY A 387 6.36 19.11 -24.83
CA GLY A 387 6.78 18.10 -23.85
C GLY A 387 7.50 16.94 -24.51
N ASN A 388 7.07 16.49 -25.69
CA ASN A 388 7.80 15.52 -26.49
C ASN A 388 7.48 15.61 -27.99
N GLY A 389 8.08 14.71 -28.78
CA GLY A 389 7.89 14.67 -30.23
C GLY A 389 6.43 14.44 -30.68
N ALA A 390 5.64 13.64 -29.96
CA ALA A 390 4.23 13.44 -30.28
C ALA A 390 3.40 14.71 -30.04
N GLY A 391 3.71 15.47 -28.98
CA GLY A 391 3.10 16.76 -28.70
C GLY A 391 3.42 17.79 -29.79
N VAL A 392 4.70 17.91 -30.17
CA VAL A 392 5.14 18.84 -31.22
C VAL A 392 4.46 18.52 -32.55
N PHE A 393 4.37 17.24 -32.89
CA PHE A 393 3.79 16.78 -34.13
C PHE A 393 2.26 16.98 -34.20
N THR A 394 1.56 16.70 -33.10
CA THR A 394 0.10 16.93 -33.05
C THR A 394 -0.21 18.41 -32.99
N PHE A 395 0.56 19.22 -32.28
CA PHE A 395 0.37 20.67 -32.21
C PHE A 395 0.66 21.38 -33.53
N SER A 396 1.70 20.98 -34.26
CA SER A 396 2.08 21.59 -35.55
C SER A 396 1.03 21.41 -36.65
N SER A 397 0.04 20.53 -36.44
CA SER A 397 -1.11 20.36 -37.33
C SER A 397 -2.04 21.58 -37.38
N GLY A 398 -1.97 22.49 -36.40
CA GLY A 398 -2.76 23.73 -36.35
C GLY A 398 -4.21 23.57 -35.87
N TYR A 399 -4.68 22.37 -35.55
CA TYR A 399 -6.09 22.15 -35.16
C TYR A 399 -6.48 22.70 -33.79
N VAL A 400 -5.52 22.88 -32.87
CA VAL A 400 -5.80 23.24 -31.47
C VAL A 400 -4.91 24.43 -31.07
N PRO A 401 -5.48 25.56 -30.62
CA PRO A 401 -4.71 26.69 -30.12
C PRO A 401 -3.89 26.33 -28.88
N GLN A 402 -2.72 26.97 -28.70
CA GLN A 402 -1.78 26.67 -27.61
C GLN A 402 -2.43 26.70 -26.22
N LYS A 403 -3.21 27.75 -25.92
CA LYS A 403 -3.91 27.90 -24.63
C LYS A 403 -4.79 26.69 -24.33
N THR A 404 -5.58 26.26 -25.30
CA THR A 404 -6.47 25.11 -25.17
C THR A 404 -5.69 23.81 -25.05
N PHE A 405 -4.63 23.65 -25.84
CA PHE A 405 -3.77 22.48 -25.80
C PHE A 405 -3.18 22.26 -24.39
N TRP A 406 -2.65 23.32 -23.78
CA TRP A 406 -2.05 23.26 -22.44
C TRP A 406 -3.10 23.06 -21.35
N MET A 407 -4.24 23.74 -21.45
CA MET A 407 -5.35 23.59 -20.51
C MET A 407 -5.86 22.14 -20.48
N LEU A 408 -6.12 21.55 -21.65
CA LEU A 408 -6.59 20.16 -21.75
C LEU A 408 -5.52 19.18 -21.28
N GLY A 409 -4.25 19.41 -21.65
CA GLY A 409 -3.13 18.62 -21.14
C GLY A 409 -3.03 18.64 -19.62
N THR A 410 -3.15 19.82 -19.01
CA THR A 410 -3.14 20.01 -17.55
C THR A 410 -4.32 19.28 -16.88
N ILE A 411 -5.52 19.39 -17.44
CA ILE A 411 -6.69 18.65 -16.93
C ILE A 411 -6.42 17.14 -16.96
N MET A 412 -5.83 16.62 -18.04
CA MET A 412 -5.53 15.19 -18.14
C MET A 412 -4.42 14.74 -17.18
N VAL A 413 -3.45 15.60 -16.85
CA VAL A 413 -2.46 15.34 -15.78
C VAL A 413 -3.15 15.29 -14.42
N VAL A 414 -4.05 16.24 -14.12
CA VAL A 414 -4.79 16.26 -12.85
C VAL A 414 -5.77 15.08 -12.74
N VAL A 415 -6.41 14.64 -13.82
CA VAL A 415 -7.26 13.43 -13.79
C VAL A 415 -6.45 12.15 -13.53
N ASN A 416 -5.17 12.14 -13.91
CA ASN A 416 -4.23 11.06 -13.61
C ASN A 416 -3.76 11.08 -12.13
N GLU A 417 -3.83 12.22 -11.46
CA GLU A 417 -3.71 12.34 -10.00
C GLU A 417 -5.10 12.09 -9.40
N HIS A 418 -5.43 10.83 -9.10
CA HIS A 418 -6.74 10.49 -8.55
C HIS A 418 -7.08 11.38 -7.35
N LYS A 419 -8.17 12.15 -7.48
CA LYS A 419 -8.84 12.75 -6.34
C LYS A 419 -9.18 11.62 -5.37
N MET A 420 -8.61 11.66 -4.17
CA MET A 420 -8.90 10.69 -3.13
C MET A 420 -10.37 10.80 -2.74
N LYS A 421 -11.19 9.87 -3.22
CA LYS A 421 -12.57 9.71 -2.77
C LYS A 421 -12.56 8.80 -1.54
N LEU A 422 -13.37 9.13 -0.53
CA LEU A 422 -13.51 8.29 0.66
C LEU A 422 -14.25 6.99 0.30
N ASP A 423 -13.82 5.87 0.87
CA ASP A 423 -14.58 4.62 0.78
C ASP A 423 -15.72 4.65 1.81
N ILE A 424 -15.41 5.04 3.05
CA ILE A 424 -16.39 5.21 4.12
C ILE A 424 -16.23 6.58 4.78
N LEU A 425 -17.34 7.27 5.01
CA LEU A 425 -17.42 8.46 5.86
C LEU A 425 -18.37 8.19 7.03
N ILE A 426 -17.85 8.24 8.25
CA ILE A 426 -18.65 8.23 9.49
C ILE A 426 -18.89 9.69 9.88
N LYS A 427 -20.15 10.11 9.95
CA LYS A 427 -20.54 11.49 10.26
C LYS A 427 -21.44 11.58 11.49
N ASN A 428 -21.51 12.77 12.11
CA ASN A 428 -22.39 13.09 13.23
C ASN A 428 -22.17 12.28 14.52
N GLY A 429 -21.08 11.51 14.61
CA GLY A 429 -20.73 10.74 15.81
C GLY A 429 -19.93 11.57 16.82
N LEU A 430 -20.06 11.22 18.09
CA LEU A 430 -19.24 11.78 19.16
C LEU A 430 -17.98 10.93 19.35
N VAL A 431 -16.82 11.45 19.01
CA VAL A 431 -15.54 10.78 19.27
C VAL A 431 -15.17 11.00 20.74
N ALA A 432 -14.91 9.92 21.48
CA ALA A 432 -14.40 10.03 22.85
C ALA A 432 -12.90 10.31 22.81
N ASP A 433 -12.51 11.56 23.09
CA ASP A 433 -11.10 11.94 23.13
C ASP A 433 -10.51 11.67 24.52
N LEU A 434 -9.55 10.75 24.58
CA LEU A 434 -9.03 10.26 25.85
C LEU A 434 -8.14 11.28 26.57
N ASP A 435 -7.52 12.19 25.81
CA ASP A 435 -6.54 13.14 26.35
C ASP A 435 -7.21 14.38 26.93
N SER A 436 -8.19 14.96 26.21
CA SER A 436 -9.02 16.04 26.76
C SER A 436 -10.10 15.55 27.74
N ARG A 437 -10.38 14.24 27.76
CA ARG A 437 -11.48 13.62 28.52
C ARG A 437 -12.84 14.26 28.18
N ASP A 438 -13.07 14.53 26.90
CA ASP A 438 -14.30 15.12 26.38
C ASP A 438 -14.81 14.41 25.12
N TYR A 439 -16.07 14.67 24.74
CA TYR A 439 -16.69 14.18 23.53
C TYR A 439 -16.59 15.22 22.41
N ILE A 440 -15.89 14.86 21.34
CA ILE A 440 -15.66 15.76 20.20
C ILE A 440 -16.55 15.32 19.04
N ASN A 441 -17.39 16.24 18.54
CA ASN A 441 -18.14 15.99 17.30
C ASN A 441 -17.17 16.07 16.11
N ARG A 442 -16.83 14.92 15.53
CA ARG A 442 -15.83 14.80 14.46
C ARG A 442 -16.23 13.71 13.49
N ASN A 443 -16.10 14.00 12.21
CA ASN A 443 -16.25 13.02 11.15
C ASN A 443 -14.97 12.19 11.00
N ILE A 444 -15.12 10.91 10.62
CA ILE A 444 -14.01 10.00 10.35
C ILE A 444 -14.08 9.55 8.89
N GLY A 445 -13.03 9.81 8.13
CA GLY A 445 -12.87 9.34 6.75
C GLY A 445 -12.00 8.09 6.69
N ILE A 446 -12.35 7.16 5.82
CA ILE A 446 -11.63 5.90 5.60
C ILE A 446 -11.37 5.73 4.10
N ILE A 447 -10.14 5.34 3.76
CA ILE A 447 -9.71 4.88 2.43
C ILE A 447 -8.94 3.57 2.61
N GLY A 448 -9.35 2.52 1.91
CA GLY A 448 -8.87 1.16 2.08
C GLY A 448 -9.05 0.70 3.52
N ASP A 449 -7.94 0.30 4.15
CA ASP A 449 -7.88 -0.16 5.54
C ASP A 449 -7.34 0.93 6.50
N ARG A 450 -7.39 2.21 6.10
CA ARG A 450 -6.79 3.32 6.86
C ARG A 450 -7.76 4.45 7.13
N ILE A 451 -7.63 5.04 8.32
CA ILE A 451 -8.24 6.33 8.65
C ILE A 451 -7.43 7.45 7.98
N VAL A 452 -8.11 8.41 7.36
CA VAL A 452 -7.45 9.52 6.67
C VAL A 452 -7.74 10.86 7.34
N ASP A 453 -6.83 11.81 7.17
CA ASP A 453 -7.07 13.20 7.57
C ASP A 453 -8.07 13.83 6.60
N LEU A 454 -9.24 14.21 7.11
CA LEU A 454 -10.28 14.84 6.30
C LEU A 454 -9.87 16.22 5.77
N ASN A 455 -8.88 16.89 6.37
CA ASN A 455 -8.34 18.15 5.84
C ASN A 455 -7.53 17.94 4.54
N ALA A 456 -7.07 16.70 4.30
CA ALA A 456 -6.33 16.32 3.10
C ALA A 456 -7.26 15.81 1.98
N VAL A 457 -8.58 15.91 2.16
CA VAL A 457 -9.59 15.42 1.21
C VAL A 457 -10.41 16.59 0.67
N ASP A 458 -10.31 16.83 -0.65
CA ASP A 458 -10.94 17.98 -1.33
C ASP A 458 -12.48 17.89 -1.41
N ASP A 459 -13.07 16.70 -1.28
CA ASP A 459 -14.51 16.45 -1.32
C ASP A 459 -14.91 15.32 -0.36
N LEU A 460 -15.81 15.58 0.58
CA LEU A 460 -16.32 14.61 1.57
C LEU A 460 -17.30 13.57 0.97
N GLN A 461 -17.33 13.42 -0.34
CA GLN A 461 -18.08 12.34 -0.99
C GLN A 461 -17.45 10.99 -0.69
N ALA A 462 -18.24 10.10 -0.09
CA ALA A 462 -17.86 8.72 0.17
C ALA A 462 -18.70 7.73 -0.63
N GLU A 463 -18.18 6.52 -0.87
CA GLU A 463 -19.00 5.41 -1.39
C GLU A 463 -20.08 5.00 -0.36
N THR A 464 -19.69 4.86 0.90
CA THR A 464 -20.59 4.54 2.01
C THR A 464 -20.57 5.65 3.05
N VAL A 465 -21.76 6.10 3.47
CA VAL A 465 -21.91 7.05 4.57
C VAL A 465 -22.59 6.38 5.74
N ILE A 466 -21.94 6.41 6.91
CA ILE A 466 -22.50 5.96 8.19
C ILE A 466 -22.89 7.20 8.99
N ASP A 467 -24.19 7.37 9.24
CA ASP A 467 -24.68 8.43 10.12
C ASP A 467 -24.70 7.95 11.58
N ALA A 468 -23.70 8.34 12.36
CA ALA A 468 -23.50 7.94 13.74
C ALA A 468 -24.16 8.91 14.74
N ALA A 469 -25.17 9.67 14.33
CA ALA A 469 -25.90 10.59 15.19
C ALA A 469 -26.40 9.90 16.48
N GLY A 470 -26.10 10.49 17.63
CA GLY A 470 -26.46 9.94 18.94
C GLY A 470 -25.67 8.70 19.36
N CYS A 471 -24.61 8.35 18.63
CA CYS A 471 -23.66 7.30 18.96
C CYS A 471 -22.29 7.90 19.33
N ILE A 472 -21.50 7.11 20.05
CA ILE A 472 -20.11 7.37 20.40
C ILE A 472 -19.23 6.55 19.46
N VAL A 473 -18.24 7.18 18.84
CA VAL A 473 -17.27 6.55 17.94
C VAL A 473 -15.96 6.36 18.69
N LEU A 474 -15.53 5.11 18.80
CA LEU A 474 -14.31 4.70 19.49
C LEU A 474 -13.34 4.05 18.50
N PRO A 475 -12.02 4.05 18.78
CA PRO A 475 -11.14 3.07 18.17
C PRO A 475 -11.69 1.66 18.37
N GLY A 476 -11.42 0.75 17.43
CA GLY A 476 -11.75 -0.66 17.59
C GLY A 476 -11.23 -1.19 18.93
N LEU A 477 -12.10 -1.85 19.69
CA LEU A 477 -11.79 -2.28 21.06
C LEU A 477 -10.81 -3.45 21.03
N ILE A 478 -10.02 -3.55 22.09
CA ILE A 478 -8.99 -4.57 22.24
C ILE A 478 -9.29 -5.38 23.50
N ASP A 479 -9.61 -6.66 23.32
CA ASP A 479 -9.76 -7.58 24.44
C ASP A 479 -8.41 -8.24 24.73
N PHE A 480 -7.75 -7.80 25.80
CA PHE A 480 -6.36 -8.19 26.07
C PHE A 480 -6.21 -9.59 26.70
N HIS A 481 -7.31 -10.29 26.95
CA HIS A 481 -7.26 -11.62 27.54
C HIS A 481 -8.44 -12.46 27.08
N GLY A 482 -8.13 -13.61 26.51
CA GLY A 482 -9.11 -14.66 26.25
C GLY A 482 -8.46 -15.84 25.56
N HIS A 483 -9.27 -16.82 25.20
CA HIS A 483 -8.80 -18.08 24.66
C HIS A 483 -9.40 -18.31 23.28
N VAL A 484 -8.58 -18.15 22.25
CA VAL A 484 -9.03 -18.14 20.84
C VAL A 484 -8.30 -19.14 19.96
N PHE A 485 -7.55 -20.10 20.52
CA PHE A 485 -7.03 -21.23 19.75
C PHE A 485 -8.13 -22.24 19.41
N HIS A 486 -9.12 -21.78 18.65
CA HIS A 486 -10.30 -22.50 18.24
C HIS A 486 -9.95 -23.77 17.46
N GLY A 487 -10.55 -24.89 17.86
CA GLY A 487 -10.25 -26.21 17.30
C GLY A 487 -8.93 -26.84 17.78
N GLY A 488 -8.01 -26.05 18.36
CA GLY A 488 -6.75 -26.53 18.94
C GLY A 488 -6.80 -26.80 20.44
N THR A 489 -7.76 -26.19 21.15
CA THR A 489 -7.99 -26.42 22.59
C THR A 489 -9.49 -26.57 22.88
N ALA A 490 -9.82 -27.34 23.92
CA ALA A 490 -11.21 -27.59 24.32
C ALA A 490 -11.95 -26.36 24.88
N ILE A 491 -11.21 -25.32 25.30
CA ILE A 491 -11.79 -24.13 25.93
C ILE A 491 -11.99 -22.94 24.98
N SER A 492 -11.28 -22.92 23.84
CA SER A 492 -11.16 -21.71 23.03
C SER A 492 -12.36 -21.43 22.11
N VAL A 493 -12.68 -20.16 21.98
CA VAL A 493 -13.76 -19.64 21.14
C VAL A 493 -13.25 -19.22 19.76
N ASN A 494 -14.14 -19.13 18.78
CA ASN A 494 -13.81 -18.53 17.50
C ASN A 494 -13.72 -17.00 17.65
N PRO A 495 -12.57 -16.36 17.35
CA PRO A 495 -12.35 -14.94 17.61
C PRO A 495 -13.31 -14.04 16.83
N ASP A 496 -13.50 -14.26 15.53
CA ASP A 496 -14.34 -13.38 14.70
C ASP A 496 -15.81 -13.39 15.13
N ILE A 497 -16.31 -14.56 15.58
CA ILE A 497 -17.68 -14.73 16.05
C ILE A 497 -17.94 -13.99 17.36
N VAL A 498 -16.99 -14.02 18.30
CA VAL A 498 -17.19 -13.42 19.63
C VAL A 498 -16.77 -11.95 19.68
N CYS A 499 -15.76 -11.55 18.91
CA CYS A 499 -15.18 -10.21 19.01
C CYS A 499 -15.92 -9.19 18.16
N LEU A 500 -16.10 -9.45 16.86
CA LEU A 500 -16.59 -8.45 15.90
C LEU A 500 -17.99 -7.92 16.26
N PRO A 501 -18.97 -8.76 16.67
CA PRO A 501 -20.28 -8.27 17.11
C PRO A 501 -20.25 -7.43 18.39
N ASN A 502 -19.18 -7.51 19.17
CA ASN A 502 -18.99 -6.78 20.43
C ASN A 502 -18.05 -5.57 20.30
N GLY A 503 -17.78 -5.12 19.07
CA GLY A 503 -16.90 -3.98 18.83
C GLY A 503 -15.43 -4.27 19.09
N VAL A 504 -15.03 -5.54 19.21
CA VAL A 504 -13.63 -5.93 19.44
C VAL A 504 -13.00 -6.25 18.09
N THR A 505 -11.96 -5.50 17.71
CA THR A 505 -11.24 -5.67 16.44
C THR A 505 -9.87 -6.30 16.63
N SER A 506 -9.39 -6.34 17.87
CA SER A 506 -8.11 -6.95 18.24
C SER A 506 -8.24 -7.74 19.54
N MET A 507 -7.46 -8.81 19.67
CA MET A 507 -7.48 -9.66 20.86
C MET A 507 -6.08 -10.19 21.20
N VAL A 508 -5.86 -10.52 22.47
CA VAL A 508 -4.67 -11.25 22.90
C VAL A 508 -5.07 -12.62 23.48
N ASP A 509 -4.56 -13.68 22.85
CA ASP A 509 -4.71 -15.03 23.38
C ASP A 509 -3.82 -15.23 24.61
N ALA A 510 -4.43 -15.59 25.73
CA ALA A 510 -3.78 -15.69 27.03
C ALA A 510 -3.10 -17.05 27.25
N GLY A 511 -2.32 -17.52 26.27
CA GLY A 511 -1.53 -18.75 26.38
C GLY A 511 -2.31 -20.03 26.22
N SER A 512 -3.23 -20.07 25.26
CA SER A 512 -3.94 -21.29 24.87
C SER A 512 -3.01 -22.32 24.23
N SER A 513 -1.98 -21.87 23.50
CA SER A 513 -0.96 -22.72 22.86
C SER A 513 0.37 -22.71 23.59
N GLY A 514 1.08 -23.85 23.54
CA GLY A 514 2.49 -23.96 23.87
C GLY A 514 3.34 -24.13 22.62
N TRP A 515 4.65 -24.37 22.78
CA TRP A 515 5.57 -24.45 21.63
C TRP A 515 5.23 -25.57 20.64
N VAL A 516 4.57 -26.65 21.07
CA VAL A 516 4.23 -27.82 20.22
C VAL A 516 3.17 -27.46 19.17
N ASN A 517 2.16 -26.71 19.59
CA ASN A 517 0.96 -26.46 18.78
C ASN A 517 0.82 -24.99 18.34
N TYR A 518 1.78 -24.11 18.69
CA TYR A 518 1.78 -22.71 18.29
C TYR A 518 1.74 -22.51 16.78
N GLN A 519 2.51 -23.29 16.00
CA GLN A 519 2.51 -23.13 14.54
C GLN A 519 1.13 -23.44 13.93
N LEU A 520 0.43 -24.43 14.50
CA LEU A 520 -0.94 -24.73 14.11
C LEU A 520 -1.84 -23.54 14.46
N PHE A 521 -1.77 -23.01 15.68
CA PHE A 521 -2.55 -21.84 16.08
C PHE A 521 -2.34 -20.65 15.15
N ARG A 522 -1.08 -20.34 14.84
CA ARG A 522 -0.70 -19.26 13.96
C ARG A 522 -1.30 -19.41 12.56
N ASN A 523 -1.21 -20.61 11.98
CA ASN A 523 -1.67 -20.88 10.62
C ASN A 523 -3.19 -21.04 10.50
N SER A 524 -3.84 -21.65 11.50
CA SER A 524 -5.25 -22.03 11.42
C SER A 524 -6.20 -21.01 12.04
N VAL A 525 -5.71 -20.11 12.90
CA VAL A 525 -6.55 -19.10 13.56
C VAL A 525 -5.99 -17.68 13.44
N ILE A 526 -4.73 -17.43 13.80
CA ILE A 526 -4.19 -16.05 13.82
C ILE A 526 -4.17 -15.45 12.41
N HIS A 527 -3.62 -16.16 11.42
CA HIS A 527 -3.52 -15.68 10.04
C HIS A 527 -4.87 -15.50 9.31
N PRO A 528 -5.84 -16.43 9.42
CA PRO A 528 -7.12 -16.29 8.71
C PRO A 528 -8.16 -15.39 9.41
N ALA A 529 -7.96 -15.02 10.68
CA ALA A 529 -8.92 -14.19 11.41
C ALA A 529 -8.98 -12.75 10.87
N MET A 530 -10.17 -12.15 10.87
CA MET A 530 -10.34 -10.71 10.64
C MET A 530 -9.85 -9.90 11.84
N VAL A 531 -10.12 -10.41 13.06
CA VAL A 531 -9.61 -9.86 14.31
C VAL A 531 -8.09 -9.96 14.35
N LYS A 532 -7.40 -8.88 14.75
CA LYS A 532 -5.95 -8.90 14.94
C LYS A 532 -5.60 -9.61 16.24
N ILE A 533 -4.93 -10.76 16.15
CA ILE A 533 -4.61 -11.59 17.31
C ILE A 533 -3.12 -11.51 17.63
N LYS A 534 -2.78 -11.17 18.87
CA LYS A 534 -1.47 -11.45 19.49
C LYS A 534 -1.63 -12.59 20.50
N SER A 535 -0.53 -13.10 21.03
CA SER A 535 -0.61 -14.19 21.99
C SER A 535 0.51 -14.14 23.03
N TYR A 536 0.26 -14.71 24.20
CA TYR A 536 1.34 -15.19 25.06
C TYR A 536 1.61 -16.66 24.76
N LEU A 537 2.88 -17.09 24.84
CA LEU A 537 3.25 -18.49 24.67
C LEU A 537 3.23 -19.18 26.02
N ASN A 538 2.43 -20.22 26.17
CA ASN A 538 2.41 -20.99 27.42
C ASN A 538 3.73 -21.74 27.61
N VAL A 539 4.29 -21.69 28.83
CA VAL A 539 5.48 -22.47 29.19
C VAL A 539 5.21 -23.99 29.16
N VAL A 540 3.95 -24.39 29.28
CA VAL A 540 3.51 -25.77 29.08
C VAL A 540 3.48 -26.08 27.58
N ASN A 541 4.12 -27.19 27.21
CA ASN A 541 4.35 -27.61 25.82
C ASN A 541 3.11 -27.61 24.89
N VAL A 542 1.95 -28.04 25.39
CA VAL A 542 0.67 -28.09 24.65
C VAL A 542 -0.30 -26.97 25.03
N GLY A 543 0.11 -26.04 25.91
CA GLY A 543 -0.78 -25.01 26.45
C GLY A 543 -1.98 -25.61 27.17
N LEU A 544 -3.19 -25.17 26.80
CA LEU A 544 -4.45 -25.48 27.47
C LEU A 544 -5.32 -26.49 26.70
N SER A 545 -4.70 -27.41 25.94
CA SER A 545 -5.42 -28.32 25.02
C SER A 545 -6.63 -29.05 25.63
N THR A 546 -6.54 -29.50 26.88
CA THR A 546 -7.59 -30.29 27.55
C THR A 546 -8.39 -29.51 28.60
N LEU A 547 -8.04 -28.25 28.86
CA LEU A 547 -8.77 -27.41 29.80
C LEU A 547 -10.20 -27.22 29.29
N GLY A 548 -11.20 -27.36 30.16
CA GLY A 548 -12.61 -27.28 29.76
C GLY A 548 -13.19 -28.55 29.12
N GLY A 549 -12.41 -29.64 28.98
CA GLY A 549 -12.87 -30.94 28.46
C GLY A 549 -13.82 -31.74 29.38
N GLY A 550 -14.36 -31.13 30.44
CA GLY A 550 -15.21 -31.82 31.40
C GLY A 550 -14.45 -32.85 32.28
N PRO A 551 -15.10 -33.93 32.74
CA PRO A 551 -14.50 -34.92 33.65
C PRO A 551 -13.26 -35.64 33.10
N THR A 552 -13.04 -35.61 31.80
CA THR A 552 -11.91 -36.26 31.12
C THR A 552 -10.77 -35.30 30.79
N GLY A 553 -10.96 -33.98 31.00
CA GLY A 553 -9.92 -32.98 30.87
C GLY A 553 -9.00 -32.96 32.10
N TYR A 554 -7.72 -32.67 31.91
CA TYR A 554 -6.75 -32.50 33.00
C TYR A 554 -6.19 -31.08 32.99
N LEU A 555 -5.86 -30.57 34.18
CA LEU A 555 -5.14 -29.31 34.31
C LEU A 555 -3.71 -29.46 33.78
N GLU A 556 -3.19 -28.38 33.21
CA GLU A 556 -1.85 -28.32 32.66
C GLU A 556 -0.75 -28.72 33.67
N ASN A 557 0.36 -29.24 33.16
CA ASN A 557 1.51 -29.60 33.97
C ASN A 557 2.54 -28.47 33.97
N THR A 558 2.45 -27.60 34.97
CA THR A 558 3.33 -26.43 35.15
C THR A 558 4.69 -26.76 35.77
N ASN A 559 5.03 -28.04 35.99
CA ASN A 559 6.33 -28.43 36.56
C ASN A 559 7.49 -27.99 35.64
N PRO A 560 8.44 -27.17 36.12
CA PRO A 560 9.58 -26.70 35.35
C PRO A 560 10.45 -27.79 34.73
N ALA A 561 10.46 -29.01 35.30
CA ALA A 561 11.14 -30.15 34.70
C ALA A 561 10.67 -30.49 33.27
N ASN A 562 9.46 -30.04 32.89
CA ASN A 562 8.90 -30.24 31.55
C ASN A 562 9.12 -29.03 30.62
N TYR A 563 9.78 -27.97 31.08
CA TYR A 563 10.03 -26.80 30.26
C TYR A 563 11.14 -27.12 29.26
N ASN A 564 10.78 -27.21 27.99
CA ASN A 564 11.78 -27.30 26.94
C ASN A 564 12.23 -25.88 26.58
N GLU A 565 13.19 -25.34 27.34
CA GLU A 565 13.68 -23.96 27.17
C GLU A 565 14.14 -23.69 25.74
N GLU A 566 14.82 -24.64 25.10
CA GLU A 566 15.30 -24.49 23.73
C GLU A 566 14.15 -24.33 22.73
N LYS A 567 13.11 -25.16 22.84
CA LYS A 567 11.94 -25.08 21.96
C LYS A 567 11.09 -23.85 22.24
N ILE A 568 10.94 -23.46 23.51
CA ILE A 568 10.29 -22.20 23.88
C ILE A 568 11.04 -21.02 23.26
N ALA A 569 12.37 -20.98 23.40
CA ALA A 569 13.21 -19.94 22.81
C ALA A 569 13.11 -19.90 21.28
N GLN A 570 13.14 -21.07 20.63
CA GLN A 570 13.00 -21.19 19.19
C GLN A 570 11.65 -20.65 18.71
N THR A 571 10.54 -21.08 19.33
CA THR A 571 9.19 -20.62 18.97
C THR A 571 9.02 -19.14 19.25
N LEU A 572 9.47 -18.65 20.41
CA LEU A 572 9.41 -17.22 20.74
C LEU A 572 10.19 -16.37 19.72
N ASN A 573 11.46 -16.71 19.48
CA ASN A 573 12.33 -15.93 18.58
C ASN A 573 11.85 -15.95 17.12
N GLY A 574 11.31 -17.08 16.66
CA GLY A 574 10.73 -17.18 15.31
C GLY A 574 9.39 -16.46 15.14
N ASN A 575 8.76 -16.00 16.24
CA ASN A 575 7.41 -15.44 16.23
C ASN A 575 7.29 -14.17 17.10
N ARG A 576 8.38 -13.41 17.31
CA ARG A 576 8.39 -12.16 18.11
C ARG A 576 7.47 -11.07 17.57
N ASP A 577 7.09 -11.18 16.31
CA ASP A 577 6.10 -10.30 15.71
C ASP A 577 4.69 -10.55 16.28
N ASN A 578 4.40 -11.72 16.85
CA ASN A 578 3.08 -12.08 17.40
C ASN A 578 3.10 -12.37 18.91
N ILE A 579 4.11 -13.10 19.39
CA ILE A 579 4.20 -13.52 20.78
C ILE A 579 4.69 -12.36 21.64
N LEU A 580 3.87 -11.94 22.60
CA LEU A 580 4.16 -10.82 23.50
C LEU A 580 5.08 -11.23 24.65
N GLY A 581 4.95 -12.47 25.13
CA GLY A 581 5.75 -13.02 26.21
C GLY A 581 5.35 -14.44 26.60
N LEU A 582 5.76 -14.87 27.79
CA LEU A 582 5.44 -16.19 28.33
C LEU A 582 4.18 -16.15 29.22
N LYS A 583 3.31 -17.16 29.09
CA LYS A 583 2.14 -17.35 29.96
C LYS A 583 2.41 -18.42 31.01
N LEU A 584 2.03 -18.14 32.25
CA LEU A 584 1.90 -19.11 33.33
C LEU A 584 0.53 -19.00 34.01
N ARG A 585 -0.05 -20.12 34.43
CA ARG A 585 -1.13 -20.16 35.42
C ARG A 585 -0.56 -20.65 36.75
N TYR A 586 -0.50 -19.77 37.73
CA TYR A 586 0.16 -19.97 39.02
C TYR A 586 -0.86 -19.89 40.15
N SER A 587 -1.42 -21.05 40.49
CA SER A 587 -2.53 -21.18 41.43
C SER A 587 -2.45 -22.49 42.22
N GLN A 588 -3.00 -22.49 43.43
CA GLN A 588 -3.00 -23.64 44.35
C GLN A 588 -3.72 -24.86 43.76
N ASP A 589 -4.82 -24.66 43.03
CA ASP A 589 -5.59 -25.75 42.39
C ASP A 589 -4.78 -26.52 41.34
N ILE A 590 -3.90 -25.82 40.62
CA ILE A 590 -2.99 -26.45 39.64
C ILE A 590 -1.86 -27.18 40.35
N ALA A 591 -1.36 -26.65 41.48
CA ALA A 591 -0.27 -27.21 42.25
C ALA A 591 -0.68 -28.39 43.15
N LYS A 592 -1.95 -28.47 43.53
CA LYS A 592 -2.47 -29.45 44.49
C LYS A 592 -2.12 -30.89 44.08
N GLY A 593 -1.40 -31.58 44.97
CA GLY A 593 -1.00 -32.98 44.78
C GLY A 593 0.14 -33.19 43.75
N LYS A 594 0.76 -32.14 43.24
CA LYS A 594 1.92 -32.22 42.33
C LYS A 594 3.22 -31.97 43.09
N GLN A 595 4.26 -32.71 42.75
CA GLN A 595 5.63 -32.45 43.19
C GLN A 595 6.38 -31.71 42.08
N TYR A 596 6.78 -30.47 42.34
CA TYR A 596 7.54 -29.66 41.39
C TYR A 596 9.05 -29.79 41.62
N ALA A 597 9.81 -29.79 40.53
CA ALA A 597 11.27 -29.81 40.60
C ALA A 597 11.84 -28.47 41.12
N SER A 598 11.15 -27.37 40.82
CA SER A 598 11.42 -26.02 41.29
C SER A 598 10.14 -25.19 41.23
N ASP A 599 10.14 -24.00 41.83
CA ASP A 599 8.97 -23.11 41.78
C ASP A 599 8.65 -22.67 40.34
N PRO A 600 7.42 -22.92 39.83
CA PRO A 600 7.03 -22.57 38.47
C PRO A 600 7.11 -21.08 38.12
N LEU A 601 6.82 -20.19 39.08
CA LEU A 601 6.88 -18.74 38.87
C LEU A 601 8.33 -18.31 38.72
N LEU A 602 9.21 -18.67 39.66
CA LEU A 602 10.63 -18.32 39.61
C LEU A 602 11.32 -18.87 38.36
N SER A 603 11.01 -20.11 37.98
CA SER A 603 11.53 -20.70 36.74
C SER A 603 11.03 -19.97 35.50
N THR A 604 9.76 -19.58 35.45
CA THR A 604 9.21 -18.80 34.31
C THR A 604 9.78 -17.40 34.24
N VAL A 605 9.93 -16.70 35.37
CA VAL A 605 10.56 -15.38 35.47
C VAL A 605 12.01 -15.47 34.97
N SER A 606 12.80 -16.42 35.49
CA SER A 606 14.18 -16.65 35.07
C SER A 606 14.29 -16.91 33.57
N LEU A 607 13.41 -17.75 33.03
CA LEU A 607 13.36 -18.03 31.59
C LEU A 607 12.99 -16.78 30.78
N ALA A 608 11.99 -16.02 31.20
CA ALA A 608 11.59 -14.80 30.51
C ALA A 608 12.71 -13.75 30.48
N ARG A 609 13.46 -13.60 31.58
CA ARG A 609 14.63 -12.69 31.62
C ARG A 609 15.76 -13.18 30.73
N LYS A 610 16.05 -14.49 30.72
CA LYS A 610 17.04 -15.10 29.82
C LYS A 610 16.68 -14.89 28.34
N LEU A 611 15.39 -14.86 28.02
CA LEU A 611 14.89 -14.69 26.65
C LEU A 611 14.57 -13.23 26.28
N ASP A 612 14.82 -12.28 27.17
CA ASP A 612 14.47 -10.86 26.96
C ASP A 612 13.00 -10.68 26.52
N THR A 613 12.08 -11.13 27.38
CA THR A 613 10.64 -11.07 27.14
C THR A 613 9.85 -10.87 28.44
N THR A 614 8.57 -10.53 28.31
CA THR A 614 7.66 -10.30 29.44
C THR A 614 6.94 -11.58 29.86
N ILE A 615 6.28 -11.55 31.02
CA ILE A 615 5.39 -12.62 31.50
C ILE A 615 3.95 -12.13 31.62
N CYS A 616 3.01 -13.07 31.48
CA CYS A 616 1.62 -12.91 31.88
C CYS A 616 1.25 -14.05 32.83
N VAL A 617 0.93 -13.71 34.07
CA VAL A 617 0.69 -14.68 35.14
C VAL A 617 -0.75 -14.59 35.58
N HIS A 618 -1.45 -15.72 35.52
CA HIS A 618 -2.73 -15.89 36.20
C HIS A 618 -2.44 -16.23 37.65
N VAL A 619 -3.01 -15.48 38.59
CA VAL A 619 -2.61 -15.48 40.01
C VAL A 619 -3.73 -15.86 40.99
N THR A 620 -4.86 -16.37 40.51
CA THR A 620 -5.97 -16.73 41.40
C THR A 620 -5.53 -17.73 42.45
N ASP A 621 -5.64 -17.36 43.73
CA ASP A 621 -5.18 -18.17 44.87
C ASP A 621 -3.77 -18.74 44.63
N SER A 622 -2.81 -17.83 44.44
CA SER A 622 -1.40 -18.17 44.17
C SER A 622 -0.73 -18.87 45.36
N LEU A 623 0.36 -19.60 45.10
CA LEU A 623 1.13 -20.26 46.18
C LEU A 623 1.79 -19.26 47.15
N LEU A 624 2.16 -18.08 46.63
CA LEU A 624 2.72 -16.97 47.41
C LEU A 624 1.63 -15.91 47.66
N CYS A 625 1.78 -15.15 48.74
CA CYS A 625 0.96 -13.97 48.99
C CYS A 625 1.20 -12.90 47.91
N ALA A 626 0.20 -12.07 47.64
CA ALA A 626 0.25 -11.09 46.55
C ALA A 626 1.42 -10.08 46.69
N ASP A 627 1.74 -9.65 47.91
CA ASP A 627 2.82 -8.71 48.23
C ASP A 627 4.23 -9.29 48.08
N GLU A 628 4.38 -10.62 48.20
CA GLU A 628 5.60 -11.34 47.90
C GLU A 628 5.70 -11.63 46.40
N LEU A 629 4.64 -12.17 45.81
CA LEU A 629 4.57 -12.57 44.40
C LEU A 629 4.88 -11.41 43.45
N ILE A 630 4.33 -10.22 43.73
CA ILE A 630 4.49 -9.06 42.85
C ILE A 630 5.94 -8.56 42.75
N ARG A 631 6.82 -8.92 43.69
CA ARG A 631 8.23 -8.50 43.69
C ARG A 631 9.04 -9.07 42.52
N TYR A 632 8.55 -10.14 41.89
CA TYR A 632 9.19 -10.78 40.74
C TYR A 632 8.77 -10.19 39.38
N PHE A 633 7.80 -9.27 39.38
CA PHE A 633 7.26 -8.62 38.18
C PHE A 633 8.04 -7.34 37.88
N ASN A 634 8.40 -7.18 36.61
CA ASN A 634 8.99 -5.97 36.06
C ASN A 634 7.94 -5.16 35.30
N ALA A 635 8.32 -3.95 34.88
CA ALA A 635 7.49 -3.15 33.99
C ALA A 635 7.03 -3.96 32.76
N ASP A 636 5.78 -3.76 32.36
CA ASP A 636 5.07 -4.45 31.27
C ASP A 636 4.79 -5.96 31.48
N ASP A 637 5.17 -6.55 32.62
CA ASP A 637 4.64 -7.86 33.00
C ASP A 637 3.18 -7.74 33.45
N ILE A 638 2.37 -8.77 33.16
CA ILE A 638 0.93 -8.78 33.40
C ILE A 638 0.58 -9.63 34.62
N TYR A 639 -0.04 -8.98 35.61
CA TYR A 639 -0.73 -9.61 36.74
C TYR A 639 -2.22 -9.77 36.38
N ALA A 640 -2.62 -10.96 35.94
CA ALA A 640 -3.97 -11.24 35.47
C ALA A 640 -4.91 -11.65 36.60
N HIS A 641 -6.20 -11.31 36.46
CA HIS A 641 -7.25 -11.54 37.46
C HIS A 641 -7.08 -10.75 38.76
N CYS A 642 -6.58 -9.51 38.70
CA CYS A 642 -6.22 -8.72 39.89
C CYS A 642 -7.31 -8.56 40.97
N PHE A 643 -8.60 -8.77 40.63
CA PHE A 643 -9.71 -8.73 41.58
C PHE A 643 -10.35 -10.09 41.88
N HIS A 644 -9.56 -11.17 41.90
CA HIS A 644 -10.03 -12.46 42.41
C HIS A 644 -10.27 -12.40 43.93
N GLY A 645 -11.37 -13.00 44.39
CA GLY A 645 -11.76 -13.06 45.81
C GLY A 645 -11.30 -14.30 46.57
N THR A 646 -10.45 -15.14 45.97
CA THR A 646 -10.06 -16.43 46.53
C THR A 646 -8.65 -16.39 47.12
N GLY A 647 -8.50 -16.84 48.37
CA GLY A 647 -7.22 -17.08 49.03
C GLY A 647 -6.32 -15.84 49.08
N HIS A 648 -5.11 -15.94 48.53
CA HIS A 648 -4.13 -14.85 48.49
C HIS A 648 -4.51 -13.73 47.51
N SER A 649 -5.53 -12.92 47.85
CA SER A 649 -5.95 -11.75 47.07
C SER A 649 -5.00 -10.55 47.21
N ILE A 650 -5.24 -9.49 46.43
CA ILE A 650 -4.51 -8.21 46.54
C ILE A 650 -4.85 -7.41 47.81
N LEU A 651 -5.85 -7.84 48.58
CA LEU A 651 -6.21 -7.25 49.87
C LEU A 651 -5.53 -8.01 51.01
N ASN A 652 -5.04 -7.27 52.00
CA ASN A 652 -4.57 -7.82 53.27
C ASN A 652 -5.75 -8.20 54.19
N GLU A 653 -5.44 -8.78 55.35
CA GLU A 653 -6.45 -9.17 56.35
C GLU A 653 -7.28 -8.00 56.89
N GLN A 654 -6.79 -6.77 56.74
CA GLN A 654 -7.47 -5.53 57.14
C GLN A 654 -8.38 -4.96 56.02
N GLY A 655 -8.42 -5.60 54.84
CA GLY A 655 -9.17 -5.12 53.68
C GLY A 655 -8.47 -3.98 52.92
N GLU A 656 -7.18 -3.76 53.13
CA GLU A 656 -6.38 -2.75 52.45
C GLU A 656 -5.61 -3.37 51.28
N VAL A 657 -5.48 -2.64 50.17
CA VAL A 657 -4.61 -3.05 49.07
C VAL A 657 -3.17 -3.01 49.54
N TYR A 658 -2.44 -4.13 49.40
CA TYR A 658 -1.02 -4.18 49.78
C TYR A 658 -0.21 -3.04 49.15
N ALA A 659 0.65 -2.39 49.96
CA ALA A 659 1.51 -1.31 49.48
C ALA A 659 2.39 -1.76 48.29
N ALA A 660 2.93 -2.98 48.34
CA ALA A 660 3.74 -3.57 47.28
C ALA A 660 2.99 -3.67 45.93
N ILE A 661 1.66 -3.85 45.95
CA ILE A 661 0.81 -3.89 44.74
C ILE A 661 0.71 -2.50 44.11
N LYS A 662 0.42 -1.48 44.93
CA LYS A 662 0.38 -0.08 44.47
C LYS A 662 1.75 0.39 43.95
N GLU A 663 2.83 0.05 44.65
CA GLU A 663 4.20 0.34 44.23
C GLU A 663 4.54 -0.33 42.91
N ALA A 664 4.16 -1.60 42.72
CA ALA A 664 4.39 -2.32 41.48
C ALA A 664 3.64 -1.69 40.31
N GLN A 665 2.38 -1.25 40.50
CA GLN A 665 1.64 -0.53 39.48
C GLN A 665 2.36 0.77 39.08
N SER A 666 2.83 1.53 40.06
CA SER A 666 3.61 2.77 39.80
C SER A 666 4.94 2.50 39.08
N ARG A 667 5.53 1.31 39.28
CA ARG A 667 6.74 0.84 38.59
C ARG A 667 6.46 0.37 37.15
N GLY A 668 5.18 0.28 36.75
CA GLY A 668 4.75 -0.11 35.40
C GLY A 668 4.39 -1.59 35.26
N VAL A 669 4.22 -2.33 36.35
CA VAL A 669 3.57 -3.66 36.30
C VAL A 669 2.11 -3.45 35.95
N ILE A 670 1.58 -4.26 35.05
CA ILE A 670 0.25 -4.08 34.49
C ILE A 670 -0.75 -5.00 35.20
N PHE A 671 -1.79 -4.40 35.77
CA PHE A 671 -2.87 -5.15 36.39
C PHE A 671 -4.03 -5.29 35.43
N ASP A 672 -4.29 -6.53 35.03
CA ASP A 672 -5.38 -6.89 34.14
C ASP A 672 -6.51 -7.52 34.93
N CYS A 673 -7.75 -7.05 34.73
CA CYS A 673 -8.88 -7.64 35.44
C CYS A 673 -9.23 -9.04 34.96
N SER A 674 -8.98 -9.35 33.68
CA SER A 674 -9.21 -10.66 33.06
C SER A 674 -10.50 -11.33 33.56
N ASN A 675 -11.64 -10.64 33.43
CA ASN A 675 -12.85 -11.04 34.15
C ASN A 675 -13.37 -12.37 33.57
N GLY A 676 -13.25 -13.45 34.36
CA GLY A 676 -13.72 -14.79 34.01
C GLY A 676 -14.86 -15.27 34.88
N VAL A 677 -15.35 -16.49 34.61
CA VAL A 677 -16.43 -17.13 35.38
C VAL A 677 -16.04 -17.59 36.78
N ALA A 678 -14.73 -17.62 37.07
CA ALA A 678 -14.20 -18.06 38.35
C ALA A 678 -13.27 -17.02 39.02
N HIS A 679 -13.01 -15.88 38.36
CA HIS A 679 -11.89 -14.99 38.72
C HIS A 679 -12.31 -13.51 38.85
N PHE A 680 -13.34 -13.21 39.66
CA PHE A 680 -13.79 -11.83 39.96
C PHE A 680 -14.70 -11.76 41.18
N ASP A 681 -14.46 -10.78 42.07
CA ASP A 681 -15.22 -10.55 43.29
C ASP A 681 -15.54 -9.05 43.47
N PHE A 682 -16.82 -8.71 43.69
CA PHE A 682 -17.26 -7.31 43.82
C PHE A 682 -16.75 -6.62 45.08
N HIS A 683 -16.52 -7.35 46.17
CA HIS A 683 -15.96 -6.78 47.39
C HIS A 683 -14.51 -6.41 47.17
N VAL A 684 -13.70 -7.29 46.57
CA VAL A 684 -12.30 -7.00 46.26
C VAL A 684 -12.16 -5.82 45.30
N ALA A 685 -12.88 -5.86 44.16
CA ALA A 685 -12.80 -4.82 43.14
C ALA A 685 -13.18 -3.43 43.70
N ARG A 686 -14.33 -3.31 44.37
CA ARG A 686 -14.79 -2.02 44.92
C ARG A 686 -13.87 -1.49 46.00
N THR A 687 -13.46 -2.35 46.93
CA THR A 687 -12.56 -1.96 48.03
C THR A 687 -11.22 -1.46 47.50
N ALA A 688 -10.67 -2.11 46.46
CA ALA A 688 -9.44 -1.66 45.84
C ALA A 688 -9.60 -0.32 45.09
N MET A 689 -10.70 -0.17 44.33
CA MET A 689 -11.01 1.06 43.59
C MET A 689 -11.28 2.26 44.51
N GLU A 690 -11.97 2.05 45.64
CA GLU A 690 -12.18 3.07 46.69
C GLU A 690 -10.85 3.55 47.29
N GLN A 691 -9.84 2.68 47.30
CA GLN A 691 -8.47 3.00 47.72
C GLN A 691 -7.58 3.54 46.59
N GLY A 692 -8.16 3.90 45.45
CA GLY A 692 -7.48 4.48 44.29
C GLY A 692 -6.73 3.49 43.40
N PHE A 693 -6.94 2.18 43.59
CA PHE A 693 -6.33 1.14 42.76
C PHE A 693 -7.31 0.65 41.70
N TYR A 694 -7.06 1.03 40.45
CA TYR A 694 -7.85 0.65 39.28
C TYR A 694 -7.06 -0.33 38.41
N PRO A 695 -7.72 -1.22 37.65
CA PRO A 695 -7.01 -2.06 36.70
C PRO A 695 -6.49 -1.21 35.54
N ASP A 696 -5.26 -1.49 35.08
CA ASP A 696 -4.65 -0.83 33.92
C ASP A 696 -5.31 -1.30 32.61
N ILE A 697 -5.78 -2.54 32.60
CA ILE A 697 -6.51 -3.16 31.49
C ILE A 697 -7.84 -3.71 31.98
N ILE A 698 -8.88 -3.45 31.21
CA ILE A 698 -10.15 -4.17 31.33
C ILE A 698 -10.17 -5.22 30.21
N SER A 699 -10.23 -6.48 30.57
CA SER A 699 -10.33 -7.57 29.60
C SER A 699 -11.27 -8.65 30.11
N THR A 700 -11.67 -9.54 29.21
CA THR A 700 -12.42 -10.73 29.57
C THR A 700 -11.47 -11.88 29.95
N ASP A 701 -12.03 -13.02 30.30
CA ASP A 701 -11.35 -14.31 30.19
C ASP A 701 -12.25 -15.20 29.34
N LEU A 702 -12.45 -14.76 28.08
CA LEU A 702 -13.43 -15.34 27.17
C LEU A 702 -13.07 -16.79 26.81
N THR A 703 -14.03 -17.67 27.01
CA THR A 703 -13.94 -19.13 26.83
C THR A 703 -15.28 -19.68 26.34
N LEU A 704 -15.31 -20.90 25.81
CA LEU A 704 -16.56 -21.59 25.45
C LEU A 704 -17.50 -21.80 26.64
N ARG A 705 -16.97 -21.75 27.87
CA ARG A 705 -17.77 -21.86 29.09
C ARG A 705 -18.61 -20.62 29.34
N ASN A 706 -18.18 -19.45 28.87
CA ASN A 706 -18.82 -18.18 29.20
C ASN A 706 -19.37 -17.42 27.98
N SER A 707 -18.72 -17.48 26.83
CA SER A 707 -18.94 -16.59 25.67
C SER A 707 -20.35 -16.54 25.10
N LEU A 708 -21.26 -17.45 25.48
CA LEU A 708 -22.67 -17.47 25.11
C LEU A 708 -23.57 -18.18 26.15
N ARG A 709 -23.05 -18.51 27.34
CA ARG A 709 -23.66 -19.51 28.24
C ARG A 709 -23.91 -19.03 29.67
N THR A 710 -23.57 -17.79 29.99
CA THR A 710 -23.68 -17.24 31.35
C THR A 710 -23.93 -15.75 31.32
N ASP A 711 -24.64 -15.25 32.34
CA ASP A 711 -24.85 -13.82 32.56
C ASP A 711 -23.71 -13.15 33.35
N LYS A 712 -22.67 -13.89 33.74
CA LYS A 712 -21.54 -13.37 34.55
C LYS A 712 -20.54 -12.54 33.74
N VAL A 713 -20.12 -13.10 32.60
CA VAL A 713 -19.24 -12.48 31.59
C VAL A 713 -19.49 -13.17 30.25
N TYR A 714 -19.82 -12.40 29.22
CA TYR A 714 -20.00 -12.92 27.86
C TYR A 714 -19.43 -12.01 26.75
N SER A 715 -19.06 -10.76 27.08
CA SER A 715 -18.39 -9.86 26.14
C SER A 715 -17.60 -8.77 26.84
N LEU A 716 -16.65 -8.15 26.12
CA LEU A 716 -15.88 -7.02 26.63
C LEU A 716 -16.79 -5.83 27.00
N LEU A 717 -17.81 -5.54 26.19
CA LEU A 717 -18.78 -4.47 26.46
C LEU A 717 -19.54 -4.68 27.77
N HIS A 718 -19.87 -5.93 28.11
CA HIS A 718 -20.47 -6.26 29.39
C HIS A 718 -19.52 -5.94 30.55
N VAL A 719 -18.24 -6.32 30.44
CA VAL A 719 -17.23 -6.04 31.47
C VAL A 719 -16.95 -4.53 31.58
N MET A 720 -16.81 -3.81 30.46
CA MET A 720 -16.70 -2.35 30.44
C MET A 720 -17.89 -1.68 31.14
N SER A 721 -19.11 -2.16 30.87
CA SER A 721 -20.33 -1.65 31.53
C SER A 721 -20.29 -1.91 33.03
N LYS A 722 -19.80 -3.07 33.47
CA LYS A 722 -19.62 -3.40 34.89
C LYS A 722 -18.71 -2.38 35.59
N TYR A 723 -17.53 -2.09 35.02
CA TYR A 723 -16.61 -1.10 35.59
C TYR A 723 -17.14 0.33 35.58
N LEU A 724 -17.89 0.70 34.53
CA LEU A 724 -18.58 1.99 34.47
C LEU A 724 -19.59 2.14 35.61
N ASN A 725 -20.32 1.08 35.94
CA ASN A 725 -21.29 1.08 37.06
C ASN A 725 -20.62 0.91 38.44
N MET A 726 -19.34 0.51 38.49
CA MET A 726 -18.53 0.50 39.71
C MET A 726 -17.78 1.84 39.94
N GLY A 727 -18.00 2.85 39.09
CA GLY A 727 -17.50 4.20 39.31
C GLY A 727 -16.27 4.59 38.49
N MET A 728 -15.75 3.72 37.61
CA MET A 728 -14.73 4.16 36.65
C MET A 728 -15.33 5.13 35.63
N SER A 729 -14.60 6.19 35.29
CA SER A 729 -15.06 7.10 34.25
C SER A 729 -15.08 6.40 32.89
N PHE A 730 -15.98 6.82 31.99
CA PHE A 730 -16.06 6.25 30.64
C PHE A 730 -14.72 6.36 29.88
N PHE A 731 -14.00 7.47 30.02
CA PHE A 731 -12.71 7.67 29.36
C PHE A 731 -11.63 6.73 29.88
N ASP A 732 -11.60 6.45 31.19
CA ASP A 732 -10.64 5.50 31.76
C ASP A 732 -10.97 4.06 31.34
N VAL A 733 -12.26 3.72 31.31
CA VAL A 733 -12.73 2.43 30.77
C VAL A 733 -12.32 2.27 29.30
N VAL A 734 -12.53 3.27 28.45
CA VAL A 734 -12.14 3.21 27.04
C VAL A 734 -10.62 3.11 26.89
N ARG A 735 -9.84 3.87 27.67
CA ARG A 735 -8.37 3.81 27.65
C ARG A 735 -7.84 2.42 27.99
N ALA A 736 -8.45 1.76 28.98
CA ALA A 736 -8.12 0.40 29.41
C ALA A 736 -8.45 -0.69 28.38
N VAL A 737 -9.24 -0.38 27.33
CA VAL A 737 -9.60 -1.31 26.24
C VAL A 737 -9.15 -0.82 24.85
N THR A 738 -8.35 0.26 24.76
CA THR A 738 -7.85 0.80 23.48
C THR A 738 -6.36 1.17 23.58
N ALA A 739 -6.04 2.35 24.08
CA ALA A 739 -4.68 2.90 24.05
C ALA A 739 -3.69 2.05 24.89
N THR A 740 -4.07 1.65 26.11
CA THR A 740 -3.20 0.84 26.99
C THR A 740 -2.90 -0.54 26.37
N PRO A 741 -3.90 -1.35 25.96
CA PRO A 741 -3.62 -2.63 25.32
C PRO A 741 -2.91 -2.49 23.97
N ALA A 742 -3.16 -1.44 23.17
CA ALA A 742 -2.42 -1.21 21.92
C ALA A 742 -0.91 -1.00 22.15
N ARG A 743 -0.55 -0.27 23.21
CA ARG A 743 0.85 -0.09 23.67
C ARG A 743 1.49 -1.44 24.00
N LEU A 744 0.79 -2.26 24.78
CA LEU A 744 1.29 -3.56 25.22
C LEU A 744 1.37 -4.60 24.09
N MET A 745 0.48 -4.51 23.10
CA MET A 745 0.58 -5.29 21.86
C MET A 745 1.70 -4.81 20.91
N LYS A 746 2.42 -3.73 21.27
CA LYS A 746 3.50 -3.09 20.49
C LYS A 746 3.05 -2.59 19.10
N ILE A 747 1.79 -2.15 19.00
CA ILE A 747 1.15 -1.66 17.77
C ILE A 747 0.37 -0.36 18.01
N GLN A 748 0.78 0.41 19.02
CA GLN A 748 0.30 1.76 19.28
C GLN A 748 0.43 2.66 18.05
N GLY A 749 -0.50 3.60 17.89
CA GLY A 749 -0.56 4.47 16.71
C GLY A 749 -1.14 3.80 15.47
N GLN A 750 -1.19 2.46 15.41
CA GLN A 750 -1.85 1.71 14.34
C GLN A 750 -3.23 1.21 14.76
N ILE A 751 -3.41 0.79 16.02
CA ILE A 751 -4.70 0.44 16.61
C ILE A 751 -4.92 1.17 17.94
N GLY A 752 -6.13 1.09 18.50
CA GLY A 752 -6.46 1.78 19.75
C GLY A 752 -6.47 3.31 19.64
N THR A 753 -6.51 3.85 18.42
CA THR A 753 -6.61 5.28 18.11
C THR A 753 -7.45 5.50 16.85
N LEU A 754 -8.03 6.70 16.71
CA LEU A 754 -8.72 7.17 15.48
C LEU A 754 -7.87 8.21 14.72
N ALA A 755 -6.57 8.27 14.99
CA ALA A 755 -5.66 9.19 14.31
C ALA A 755 -5.49 8.83 12.82
N PRO A 756 -5.28 9.82 11.94
CA PRO A 756 -4.92 9.57 10.55
C PRO A 756 -3.72 8.62 10.41
N GLY A 757 -3.80 7.69 9.47
CA GLY A 757 -2.78 6.64 9.24
C GLY A 757 -2.97 5.37 10.09
N ALA A 758 -3.84 5.38 11.10
CA ALA A 758 -4.21 4.16 11.84
C ALA A 758 -5.05 3.22 10.98
N PHE A 759 -5.08 1.93 11.36
CA PHE A 759 -6.02 0.96 10.77
C PHE A 759 -7.45 1.46 10.96
N ALA A 760 -8.29 1.26 9.94
CA ALA A 760 -9.72 1.56 9.99
C ALA A 760 -10.49 0.50 10.81
N ASP A 761 -10.11 0.43 12.08
CA ASP A 761 -10.75 -0.37 13.12
C ASP A 761 -11.55 0.58 14.02
N VAL A 762 -12.87 0.48 13.96
CA VAL A 762 -13.77 1.45 14.60
C VAL A 762 -14.93 0.73 15.27
N SER A 763 -15.26 1.16 16.48
CA SER A 763 -16.42 0.68 17.22
C SER A 763 -17.38 1.82 17.45
N ILE A 764 -18.58 1.70 16.89
CA ILE A 764 -19.65 2.69 17.06
C ILE A 764 -20.59 2.13 18.11
N VAL A 765 -20.66 2.78 19.27
CA VAL A 765 -21.40 2.31 20.44
C VAL A 765 -22.41 3.34 20.92
N LYS A 766 -23.37 2.91 21.72
CA LYS A 766 -24.33 3.79 22.39
C LYS A 766 -24.37 3.47 23.88
N LEU A 767 -24.36 4.51 24.71
CA LEU A 767 -24.57 4.35 26.15
C LEU A 767 -26.07 4.35 26.44
N GLN A 768 -26.62 3.19 26.77
CA GLN A 768 -28.02 3.00 27.11
C GLN A 768 -28.22 3.26 28.61
N LYS A 769 -29.26 4.01 28.97
CA LYS A 769 -29.63 4.30 30.37
C LYS A 769 -30.81 3.42 30.78
N GLU A 770 -30.53 2.14 31.01
CA GLU A 770 -31.50 1.14 31.42
C GLU A 770 -30.91 0.30 32.55
N LYS A 771 -31.79 -0.24 33.40
CA LYS A 771 -31.36 -1.11 34.49
C LYS A 771 -30.73 -2.39 33.94
N ILE A 772 -29.57 -2.75 34.47
CA ILE A 772 -28.86 -3.99 34.15
C ILE A 772 -28.33 -4.61 35.45
N VAL A 773 -28.27 -5.93 35.53
CA VAL A 773 -27.75 -6.64 36.70
C VAL A 773 -26.43 -7.30 36.32
N PHE A 774 -25.41 -7.10 37.15
CA PHE A 774 -24.13 -7.79 37.03
C PHE A 774 -23.96 -8.75 38.19
N GLU A 775 -23.42 -9.95 37.92
CA GLU A 775 -23.16 -10.99 38.92
C GLU A 775 -21.66 -11.31 38.95
N ASP A 776 -21.12 -11.58 40.15
CA ASP A 776 -19.74 -12.05 40.34
C ASP A 776 -19.65 -13.58 40.51
N THR A 777 -18.47 -14.08 40.89
CA THR A 777 -18.23 -15.52 41.01
C THR A 777 -18.87 -16.12 42.25
N GLN A 778 -19.08 -15.31 43.30
CA GLN A 778 -19.74 -15.67 44.56
C GLN A 778 -21.27 -15.57 44.48
N GLY A 779 -21.82 -15.07 43.37
CA GLY A 779 -23.26 -14.90 43.15
C GLY A 779 -23.78 -13.58 43.72
N VAL A 780 -22.90 -12.67 44.15
CA VAL A 780 -23.28 -11.32 44.55
C VAL A 780 -23.69 -10.56 43.30
N LYS A 781 -24.81 -9.83 43.41
CA LYS A 781 -25.38 -9.04 42.32
C LYS A 781 -25.30 -7.56 42.63
N ILE A 782 -24.98 -6.76 41.62
CA ILE A 782 -25.13 -5.31 41.66
C ILE A 782 -26.09 -4.85 40.57
N GLU A 783 -26.93 -3.87 40.90
CA GLU A 783 -27.75 -3.16 39.90
C GLU A 783 -26.94 -2.00 39.33
N GLY A 784 -26.77 -1.98 38.01
CA GLY A 784 -26.32 -0.84 37.23
C GLY A 784 -27.49 -0.10 36.58
N ASP A 785 -27.26 1.15 36.20
CA ASP A 785 -28.26 2.04 35.57
C ASP A 785 -27.96 2.33 34.09
N ARG A 786 -26.87 1.77 33.56
CA ARG A 786 -26.43 1.97 32.17
C ARG A 786 -25.59 0.81 31.63
N TYR A 787 -25.59 0.64 30.32
CA TYR A 787 -24.70 -0.29 29.63
C TYR A 787 -24.28 0.22 28.25
N ILE A 788 -23.18 -0.32 27.73
CA ILE A 788 -22.64 0.02 26.42
C ILE A 788 -23.16 -0.98 25.39
N ASP A 789 -23.84 -0.48 24.36
CA ASP A 789 -24.45 -1.26 23.29
C ASP A 789 -23.71 -1.05 21.97
N ASN A 790 -23.37 -2.14 21.25
CA ASN A 790 -22.67 -2.03 19.97
C ASN A 790 -23.63 -1.71 18.83
N CYS A 791 -23.35 -0.64 18.09
CA CYS A 791 -24.15 -0.22 16.95
C CYS A 791 -23.57 -0.78 15.64
N ALA A 792 -22.26 -0.64 15.46
CA ALA A 792 -21.55 -1.15 14.29
C ALA A 792 -20.06 -1.33 14.60
N THR A 793 -19.44 -2.28 13.92
CA THR A 793 -18.00 -2.54 14.01
C THR A 793 -17.41 -2.49 12.62
N LEU A 794 -16.32 -1.73 12.47
CA LEU A 794 -15.47 -1.76 11.29
C LEU A 794 -14.14 -2.39 11.67
N CYS A 795 -13.63 -3.29 10.82
CA CYS A 795 -12.34 -3.93 11.00
C CYS A 795 -11.63 -3.95 9.65
N ASN A 796 -10.39 -3.46 9.59
CA ASN A 796 -9.62 -3.29 8.34
C ASN A 796 -10.40 -2.54 7.24
N GLY A 797 -11.17 -1.50 7.61
CA GLY A 797 -11.93 -0.69 6.66
C GLY A 797 -13.22 -1.33 6.15
N GLN A 798 -13.58 -2.52 6.63
CA GLN A 798 -14.82 -3.19 6.27
C GLN A 798 -15.84 -3.14 7.41
N ILE A 799 -17.11 -2.89 7.08
CA ILE A 799 -18.21 -3.02 8.04
C ILE A 799 -18.48 -4.51 8.26
N VAL A 800 -18.03 -5.03 9.41
CA VAL A 800 -18.10 -6.46 9.74
C VAL A 800 -19.26 -6.80 10.67
N TYR A 801 -19.83 -5.78 11.33
CA TYR A 801 -21.04 -5.91 12.12
C TYR A 801 -21.86 -4.63 12.05
N ARG A 802 -23.18 -4.77 12.00
CA ARG A 802 -24.12 -3.66 12.13
C ARG A 802 -25.41 -4.18 12.75
N ARG A 803 -25.85 -3.57 13.84
CA ARG A 803 -27.14 -3.91 14.46
C ARG A 803 -28.30 -3.50 13.55
N LEU A 804 -29.41 -4.22 13.63
CA LEU A 804 -30.58 -3.99 12.75
C LEU A 804 -31.17 -2.58 12.91
N ARG A 805 -31.21 -2.08 14.15
CA ARG A 805 -31.66 -0.72 14.46
C ARG A 805 -30.45 0.17 14.72
N PHE A 806 -29.67 0.45 13.69
CA PHE A 806 -28.52 1.34 13.78
C PHE A 806 -28.98 2.76 14.10
#